data_AF-A0A946IC73-F1
#
_entry.id   AF-A0A946IC73-F1
#
_cell.length_a   1.000
_cell.length_b   1.000
_cell.length_c   1.000
_cell.angle_alpha   90.00
_cell.angle_beta   90.00
_cell.angle_gamma   90.00
#
_symmetry.space_group_name_H-M   'P 1'
#
loop_
_entity.id
_entity.type
_entity.pdbx_description
1 polymer ?
#
loop_
_entity_poly.entity_id
_entity_poly.type
_entity_poly.pdbx_seq_one_letter_code
_entity_poly.pdbx_strand_id
1 'polypeptide(L)'
;MDKSLFGYIWRYSKRDQIVLLLVTLTTFPILYASLELPKRIINDAIGGAQGDVTVLGISLSQIQFLLFLCAGFLLAVTVNGLLKMRLNTMKGVLAERLLRRFRFQLLTRILRFPRPYFRHTSQGELVSMVTSEAEPMGGLMGDMLSQPVFQAGQMMTILVFLFAQSFWFGLASVALIPLQAWIIPKLQRQINLLNRDRIQEVRRLASDIGETAAGVSDIRINGGLRYRMSLFSDRLGKLFSIRFEIFQKKFFMKFLNNFINQLTPFFFYSVGGYLAIKGEITIGALVAALAAYKDLSSPWKELLAYYNQSQDMALRWETVIERFAPNTLVADHLFEDPPKSATSLKGDIEINNVTVRDEEGQNVLVNINLVIPQGARIAVKTNNESAAQAFADVLTREIIPQRGSVKIAGHELNTLHQATLAGCIGYVHSNPNILRGTLGENLLMPLKTEPIIDADVHQKIKSFQQEAKRSGNSTDPFEADWIDPEVAGLKSSNDIRDWWFQLVQAMGIDDFMVRRALRSQIDVSRHQALTEAIVPLRPEIAKRLTEAKLDDVVYRFHPDKFNAVSPLGANLLYALPTRKLTQLSLSREINFVQIMRAQGIANELTNMSATLIESLTATFGHDGTNHPLFQRLNIDEELYKRLGAIVKKRQSVGDADLPDEDYALILTVPFAFSAEQIGPAFSEAFKERVLEIRKQNATQMLRALDGLFEPIDSNRYIPAMTLMGNAIFGRISSMAGAREKLIEDTVVNVLSEHGLRRLAAESI
;
A
#
# COMPACT_ATOMS: atom_id res chain seq x y z
N MET A 1 11.82 -25.16 -1.50
CA MET A 1 11.39 -24.71 -2.85
C MET A 1 12.08 -25.55 -3.90
N ASP A 2 11.50 -25.66 -5.09
CA ASP A 2 12.11 -26.41 -6.19
C ASP A 2 13.41 -25.72 -6.65
N LYS A 3 14.45 -26.51 -6.94
CA LYS A 3 15.77 -25.99 -7.33
C LYS A 3 15.78 -25.28 -8.68
N SER A 4 14.77 -25.52 -9.52
CA SER A 4 14.65 -24.89 -10.85
C SER A 4 13.28 -24.23 -11.05
N LEU A 5 13.28 -23.08 -11.73
CA LEU A 5 12.07 -22.35 -12.10
C LEU A 5 11.12 -23.22 -12.94
N PHE A 6 11.64 -24.00 -13.88
CA PHE A 6 10.85 -24.92 -14.70
C PHE A 6 10.21 -26.05 -13.87
N GLY A 7 10.95 -26.59 -12.88
CA GLY A 7 10.41 -27.59 -11.95
C GLY A 7 9.25 -27.02 -11.13
N TYR A 8 9.40 -25.78 -10.67
CA TYR A 8 8.35 -25.05 -9.96
C TYR A 8 7.10 -24.84 -10.82
N ILE A 9 7.26 -24.28 -12.03
CA ILE A 9 6.13 -24.03 -12.96
C ILE A 9 5.41 -25.35 -13.23
N TRP A 10 6.14 -26.41 -13.58
CA TRP A 10 5.55 -27.71 -13.89
C TRP A 10 4.77 -28.29 -12.71
N ARG A 11 5.33 -28.27 -11.49
CA ARG A 11 4.70 -28.81 -10.29
C ARG A 11 3.33 -28.16 -10.01
N TYR A 12 3.21 -26.85 -10.16
CA TYR A 12 2.01 -26.10 -9.81
C TYR A 12 1.08 -25.78 -10.98
N SER A 13 1.49 -25.96 -12.23
CA SER A 13 0.67 -25.63 -13.42
C SER A 13 0.58 -26.69 -14.52
N LYS A 14 1.08 -27.92 -14.33
CA LYS A 14 1.08 -28.96 -15.39
C LYS A 14 -0.25 -29.10 -16.14
N ARG A 15 -1.40 -29.03 -15.45
CA ARG A 15 -2.72 -29.17 -16.08
C ARG A 15 -3.03 -28.00 -17.01
N ASP A 16 -2.84 -26.78 -16.53
CA ASP A 16 -3.11 -25.56 -17.30
C ASP A 16 -2.13 -25.42 -18.48
N GLN A 17 -0.87 -25.81 -18.29
CA GLN A 17 0.15 -25.84 -19.34
C GLN A 17 -0.18 -26.86 -20.45
N ILE A 18 -0.71 -28.04 -20.10
CA ILE A 18 -1.17 -29.04 -21.08
C ILE A 18 -2.38 -28.51 -21.86
N VAL A 19 -3.35 -27.89 -21.17
CA VAL A 19 -4.51 -27.27 -21.85
C VAL A 19 -4.06 -26.17 -22.81
N LEU A 20 -3.16 -25.30 -22.37
CA LEU A 20 -2.55 -24.28 -23.24
C LEU A 20 -1.88 -24.90 -24.46
N LEU A 21 -1.09 -25.96 -24.27
CA LEU A 21 -0.41 -26.67 -25.35
C LEU A 21 -1.40 -27.27 -26.35
N LEU A 22 -2.49 -27.89 -25.88
CA LEU A 22 -3.54 -28.42 -26.76
C LEU A 22 -4.19 -27.30 -27.58
N VAL A 23 -4.52 -26.17 -26.95
CA VAL A 23 -5.07 -25.00 -27.66
C VAL A 23 -4.06 -24.46 -28.67
N THR A 24 -2.77 -24.39 -28.32
CA THR A 24 -1.69 -24.01 -29.26
C THR A 24 -1.70 -24.92 -30.50
N LEU A 25 -1.78 -26.24 -30.33
CA LEU A 25 -1.76 -27.18 -31.46
C LEU A 25 -2.96 -26.98 -32.41
N THR A 26 -4.14 -26.63 -31.88
CA THR A 26 -5.32 -26.33 -32.72
C THR A 26 -5.14 -25.10 -33.61
N THR A 27 -4.17 -24.22 -33.32
CA THR A 27 -3.91 -23.03 -34.15
C THR A 27 -3.14 -23.35 -35.44
N PHE A 28 -2.36 -24.44 -35.49
CA PHE A 28 -1.48 -24.72 -36.63
C PHE A 28 -2.23 -25.00 -37.95
N PRO A 29 -3.33 -25.79 -37.99
CA PRO A 29 -4.08 -25.98 -39.23
C PRO A 29 -4.66 -24.67 -39.78
N ILE A 30 -5.13 -23.79 -38.89
CA ILE A 30 -5.71 -22.49 -39.26
C ILE A 30 -4.60 -21.55 -39.76
N LEU A 31 -3.42 -21.60 -39.13
CA LEU A 31 -2.25 -20.86 -39.59
C LEU A 31 -1.80 -21.33 -40.98
N TYR A 32 -1.77 -22.64 -41.23
CA TYR A 32 -1.49 -23.17 -42.56
C TYR A 32 -2.52 -22.70 -43.59
N ALA A 33 -3.81 -22.78 -43.28
CA ALA A 33 -4.88 -22.27 -44.16
C ALA A 33 -4.71 -20.78 -44.47
N SER A 34 -4.29 -19.96 -43.48
CA SER A 34 -4.03 -18.54 -43.69
C SER A 34 -2.85 -18.25 -44.63
N LEU A 35 -1.90 -19.18 -44.78
CA LEU A 35 -0.79 -19.10 -45.73
C LEU A 35 -1.14 -19.68 -47.11
N GLU A 36 -1.95 -20.74 -47.15
CA GLU A 36 -2.34 -21.41 -48.40
C GLU A 36 -3.41 -20.62 -49.19
N LEU A 37 -4.37 -19.99 -48.50
CA LEU A 37 -5.48 -19.28 -49.14
C LEU A 37 -5.02 -18.12 -50.05
N PRO A 38 -4.06 -17.24 -49.66
CA PRO A 38 -3.50 -16.24 -50.56
C PRO A 38 -2.89 -16.84 -51.82
N LYS A 39 -2.22 -18.00 -51.72
CA LYS A 39 -1.65 -18.71 -52.87
C LYS A 39 -2.76 -19.22 -53.81
N ARG A 40 -3.82 -19.84 -53.28
CA ARG A 40 -4.96 -20.29 -54.08
C ARG A 40 -5.69 -19.12 -54.75
N ILE A 41 -5.83 -17.98 -54.05
CA ILE A 41 -6.37 -16.75 -54.63
C ILE A 41 -5.55 -16.32 -55.85
N ILE A 42 -4.23 -16.29 -55.75
CA ILE A 42 -3.34 -15.86 -56.83
C ILE A 42 -3.33 -16.88 -57.99
N ASN A 43 -3.13 -18.17 -57.69
CA ASN A 43 -2.94 -19.18 -58.72
C ASN A 43 -4.25 -19.64 -59.37
N ASP A 44 -5.29 -19.88 -58.58
CA ASP A 44 -6.50 -20.56 -59.05
C ASP A 44 -7.59 -19.57 -59.44
N ALA A 45 -7.71 -18.43 -58.75
CA ALA A 45 -8.72 -17.43 -59.07
C ALA A 45 -8.23 -16.34 -60.03
N ILE A 46 -6.99 -15.85 -59.87
CA ILE A 46 -6.42 -14.79 -60.73
C ILE A 46 -5.65 -15.36 -61.93
N GLY A 47 -4.82 -16.38 -61.71
CA GLY A 47 -3.96 -16.99 -62.73
C GLY A 47 -4.55 -18.18 -63.48
N GLY A 48 -5.75 -18.65 -63.09
CA GLY A 48 -6.42 -19.80 -63.70
C GLY A 48 -6.98 -19.51 -65.10
N ALA A 49 -7.07 -20.55 -65.93
CA ALA A 49 -7.68 -20.47 -67.27
C ALA A 49 -9.15 -20.00 -67.17
N GLN A 50 -9.58 -19.10 -68.06
CA GLN A 50 -10.94 -18.56 -68.09
C GLN A 50 -11.98 -19.70 -68.22
N GLY A 51 -12.75 -19.95 -67.16
CA GLY A 51 -13.80 -20.97 -67.12
C GLY A 51 -14.49 -21.04 -65.75
N ASP A 52 -15.70 -21.63 -65.71
CA ASP A 52 -16.42 -21.85 -64.46
C ASP A 52 -15.74 -22.92 -63.62
N VAL A 53 -15.47 -22.62 -62.34
CA VAL A 53 -14.80 -23.52 -61.41
C VAL A 53 -15.86 -24.21 -60.56
N THR A 54 -15.94 -25.55 -60.66
CA THR A 54 -16.83 -26.33 -59.80
C THR A 54 -16.19 -26.58 -58.43
N VAL A 55 -16.70 -25.90 -57.41
CA VAL A 55 -16.32 -26.11 -56.01
C VAL A 55 -17.50 -26.74 -55.29
N LEU A 56 -17.30 -27.90 -54.65
CA LEU A 56 -18.34 -28.61 -53.88
C LEU A 56 -19.63 -28.87 -54.68
N GLY A 57 -19.53 -29.09 -56.00
CA GLY A 57 -20.69 -29.35 -56.87
C GLY A 57 -21.45 -28.11 -57.36
N ILE A 58 -20.99 -26.91 -57.03
CA ILE A 58 -21.56 -25.64 -57.49
C ILE A 58 -20.60 -25.03 -58.53
N SER A 59 -21.11 -24.73 -59.73
CA SER A 59 -20.38 -23.99 -60.76
C SER A 59 -20.32 -22.51 -60.37
N LEU A 60 -19.14 -22.05 -59.94
CA LEU A 60 -18.89 -20.66 -59.59
C LEU A 60 -18.20 -19.95 -60.76
N SER A 61 -18.65 -18.74 -61.06
CA SER A 61 -17.90 -17.86 -61.96
C SER A 61 -16.56 -17.49 -61.32
N GLN A 62 -15.56 -17.14 -62.14
CA GLN A 62 -14.21 -16.82 -61.65
C GLN A 62 -14.20 -15.69 -60.60
N ILE A 63 -15.08 -14.69 -60.73
CA ILE A 63 -15.25 -13.61 -59.75
C ILE A 63 -15.89 -14.11 -58.46
N GLN A 64 -16.88 -15.01 -58.54
CA GLN A 64 -17.52 -15.61 -57.37
C GLN A 64 -16.56 -16.53 -56.61
N PHE A 65 -15.74 -17.29 -57.32
CA PHE A 65 -14.69 -18.13 -56.74
C PHE A 65 -13.61 -17.28 -56.03
N LEU A 66 -13.20 -16.16 -56.64
CA LEU A 66 -12.29 -15.20 -56.01
C LEU A 66 -12.89 -14.65 -54.70
N LEU A 67 -14.14 -14.17 -54.71
CA LEU A 67 -14.81 -13.64 -53.53
C LEU A 67 -14.97 -14.71 -52.43
N PHE A 68 -15.27 -15.96 -52.80
CA PHE A 68 -15.35 -17.08 -51.87
C PHE A 68 -14.02 -17.35 -51.17
N LEU A 69 -12.91 -17.40 -51.90
CA LEU A 69 -11.58 -17.57 -51.32
C LEU A 69 -11.16 -16.38 -50.46
N CYS A 70 -11.46 -15.14 -50.88
CA CYS A 70 -11.22 -13.94 -50.08
C CYS A 70 -12.02 -13.95 -48.77
N ALA A 71 -13.29 -14.37 -48.80
CA ALA A 71 -14.09 -14.55 -47.59
C ALA A 71 -13.54 -15.65 -46.68
N GLY A 72 -13.10 -16.78 -47.26
CA GLY A 72 -12.43 -17.86 -46.53
C GLY A 72 -11.12 -17.40 -45.88
N PHE A 73 -10.33 -16.58 -46.59
CA PHE A 73 -9.11 -15.98 -46.05
C PHE A 73 -9.41 -15.04 -44.88
N LEU A 74 -10.39 -14.15 -45.04
CA LEU A 74 -10.83 -13.26 -43.96
C LEU A 74 -11.29 -14.05 -42.73
N LEU A 75 -12.11 -15.10 -42.94
CA LEU A 75 -12.55 -15.98 -41.86
C LEU A 75 -11.39 -16.67 -41.16
N ALA A 76 -10.43 -17.24 -41.91
CA ALA A 76 -9.25 -17.89 -41.35
C ALA A 76 -8.40 -16.92 -40.52
N VAL A 77 -8.20 -15.69 -41.02
CA VAL A 77 -7.47 -14.64 -40.29
C VAL A 77 -8.21 -14.21 -39.02
N THR A 78 -9.53 -14.02 -39.07
CA THR A 78 -10.34 -13.66 -37.90
C THR A 78 -10.32 -14.77 -36.84
N VAL A 79 -10.49 -16.03 -37.24
CA VAL A 79 -10.47 -17.18 -36.33
C VAL A 79 -9.08 -17.37 -35.71
N ASN A 80 -8.01 -17.23 -36.49
CA ASN A 80 -6.64 -17.23 -35.98
C ASN A 80 -6.41 -16.11 -34.97
N GLY A 81 -6.89 -14.89 -35.26
CA GLY A 81 -6.80 -13.74 -34.37
C GLY A 81 -7.51 -13.96 -33.04
N LEU A 82 -8.74 -14.49 -33.06
CA LEU A 82 -9.51 -14.80 -31.85
C LEU A 82 -8.88 -15.91 -31.01
N LEU A 83 -8.35 -16.96 -31.65
CA LEU A 83 -7.63 -18.03 -30.94
C LEU A 83 -6.35 -17.50 -30.30
N LYS A 84 -5.59 -16.69 -31.03
CA LYS A 84 -4.37 -16.03 -30.51
C LYS A 84 -4.70 -15.12 -29.33
N MET A 85 -5.78 -14.35 -29.41
CA MET A 85 -6.28 -13.53 -28.29
C MET A 85 -6.59 -14.40 -27.07
N ARG A 86 -7.40 -15.45 -27.23
CA ARG A 86 -7.78 -16.36 -26.14
C ARG A 86 -6.55 -17.04 -25.50
N LEU A 87 -5.61 -17.50 -26.32
CA LEU A 87 -4.38 -18.14 -25.88
C LEU A 87 -3.52 -17.18 -25.07
N ASN A 88 -3.36 -15.93 -25.51
CA ASN A 88 -2.62 -14.91 -24.76
C ASN A 88 -3.31 -14.55 -23.44
N THR A 89 -4.64 -14.46 -23.39
CA THR A 89 -5.37 -14.23 -22.13
C THR A 89 -5.18 -15.39 -21.16
N MET A 90 -5.28 -16.63 -21.63
CA MET A 90 -5.08 -17.82 -20.79
C MET A 90 -3.67 -17.89 -20.21
N LYS A 91 -2.65 -17.57 -21.04
CA LYS A 91 -1.26 -17.43 -20.57
C LYS A 91 -1.11 -16.37 -19.49
N GLY A 92 -1.72 -15.19 -19.68
CA GLY A 92 -1.67 -14.09 -18.72
C GLY A 92 -2.30 -14.46 -17.37
N VAL A 93 -3.47 -15.09 -17.38
CA VAL A 93 -4.12 -15.57 -16.15
C VAL A 93 -3.27 -16.63 -15.43
N LEU A 94 -2.65 -17.54 -16.18
CA LEU A 94 -1.76 -18.55 -15.60
C LEU A 94 -0.51 -17.93 -14.98
N ALA A 95 0.12 -16.98 -15.69
CA ALA A 95 1.26 -16.20 -15.21
C ALA A 95 0.95 -15.51 -13.88
N GLU A 96 -0.17 -14.80 -13.78
CA GLU A 96 -0.58 -14.10 -12.56
C GLU A 96 -0.87 -15.05 -11.40
N ARG A 97 -1.52 -16.19 -11.64
CA ARG A 97 -1.76 -17.21 -10.59
C ARG A 97 -0.47 -17.77 -10.02
N LEU A 98 0.49 -18.09 -10.89
CA LEU A 98 1.79 -18.61 -10.46
C LEU A 98 2.64 -17.53 -9.78
N LEU A 99 2.60 -16.29 -10.27
CA LEU A 99 3.28 -15.17 -9.63
C LEU A 99 2.70 -14.88 -8.25
N ARG A 100 1.37 -14.88 -8.11
CA ARG A 100 0.68 -14.76 -6.83
C ARG A 100 1.09 -15.87 -5.86
N ARG A 101 1.13 -17.12 -6.32
CA ARG A 101 1.63 -18.27 -5.53
C ARG A 101 3.05 -18.05 -5.04
N PHE A 102 3.93 -17.65 -5.96
CA PHE A 102 5.34 -17.48 -5.66
C PHE A 102 5.55 -16.37 -4.63
N ARG A 103 4.93 -15.20 -4.83
CA ARG A 103 4.97 -14.10 -3.86
C ARG A 103 4.47 -14.51 -2.48
N PHE A 104 3.36 -15.25 -2.41
CA PHE A 104 2.82 -15.75 -1.15
C PHE A 104 3.78 -16.74 -0.46
N GLN A 105 4.43 -17.63 -1.21
CA GLN A 105 5.45 -18.54 -0.68
C GLN A 105 6.70 -17.82 -0.16
N LEU A 106 7.11 -16.72 -0.81
CA LEU A 106 8.20 -15.89 -0.31
C LEU A 106 7.81 -15.19 1.00
N LEU A 107 6.59 -14.63 1.08
CA LEU A 107 6.09 -13.97 2.30
C LEU A 107 5.96 -14.93 3.48
N THR A 108 5.39 -16.12 3.27
CA THR A 108 5.29 -17.16 4.32
C THR A 108 6.65 -17.65 4.82
N ARG A 109 7.68 -17.65 3.96
CA ARG A 109 9.06 -17.96 4.37
C ARG A 109 9.70 -16.85 5.20
N ILE A 110 9.43 -15.58 4.89
CA ILE A 110 9.91 -14.45 5.69
C ILE A 110 9.45 -14.59 7.14
N LEU A 111 8.20 -15.01 7.37
CA LEU A 111 7.66 -15.25 8.72
C LEU A 111 8.36 -16.38 9.50
N ARG A 112 9.22 -17.16 8.85
CA ARG A 112 9.93 -18.31 9.42
C ARG A 112 11.44 -18.09 9.51
N PHE A 113 11.93 -16.95 9.05
CA PHE A 113 13.34 -16.62 9.18
C PHE A 113 13.68 -16.36 10.65
N PRO A 114 14.77 -16.95 11.16
CA PRO A 114 15.21 -16.67 12.52
C PRO A 114 15.75 -15.24 12.60
N ARG A 115 15.69 -14.65 13.78
CA ARG A 115 16.10 -13.25 14.03
C ARG A 115 17.48 -12.86 13.48
N PRO A 116 18.54 -13.71 13.57
CA PRO A 116 19.86 -13.40 12.99
C PRO A 116 19.82 -13.09 11.48
N TYR A 117 18.91 -13.72 10.73
CA TYR A 117 18.82 -13.50 9.28
C TYR A 117 18.47 -12.04 8.92
N PHE A 118 17.66 -11.39 9.75
CA PHE A 118 17.23 -10.00 9.55
C PHE A 118 18.30 -8.96 9.93
N ARG A 119 19.40 -9.36 10.60
CA ARG A 119 20.54 -8.47 10.88
C ARG A 119 21.42 -8.24 9.66
N HIS A 120 21.52 -9.21 8.75
CA HIS A 120 22.36 -9.13 7.55
C HIS A 120 21.60 -8.86 6.26
N THR A 121 20.28 -9.06 6.27
CA THR A 121 19.44 -8.84 5.10
C THR A 121 18.62 -7.58 5.32
N SER A 122 18.87 -6.56 4.51
CA SER A 122 18.10 -5.33 4.61
C SER A 122 16.62 -5.58 4.29
N GLN A 123 15.72 -4.86 4.98
CA GLN A 123 14.28 -4.94 4.69
C GLN A 123 13.98 -4.55 3.23
N GLY A 124 14.71 -3.56 2.69
CA GLY A 124 14.60 -3.15 1.29
C GLY A 124 14.98 -4.24 0.29
N GLU A 125 16.00 -5.05 0.60
CA GLU A 125 16.36 -6.21 -0.22
C GLU A 125 15.20 -7.22 -0.28
N LEU A 126 14.63 -7.61 0.86
CA LEU A 126 13.48 -8.51 0.92
C LEU A 126 12.27 -7.98 0.14
N VAL A 127 11.94 -6.69 0.30
CA VAL A 127 10.85 -6.05 -0.43
C VAL A 127 11.10 -6.12 -1.93
N SER A 128 12.30 -5.77 -2.40
CA SER A 128 12.63 -5.78 -3.84
C SER A 128 12.62 -7.21 -4.42
N MET A 129 13.00 -8.21 -3.63
CA MET A 129 13.01 -9.61 -4.06
C MET A 129 11.59 -10.12 -4.30
N VAL A 130 10.65 -9.79 -3.41
CA VAL A 130 9.24 -10.18 -3.52
C VAL A 130 8.50 -9.40 -4.61
N THR A 131 8.88 -8.15 -4.83
CA THR A 131 8.23 -7.26 -5.82
C THR A 131 8.95 -7.31 -7.17
N SER A 132 10.04 -6.56 -7.31
CA SER A 132 10.76 -6.30 -8.56
C SER A 132 11.51 -7.50 -9.15
N GLU A 133 12.02 -8.42 -8.34
CA GLU A 133 12.72 -9.61 -8.87
C GLU A 133 11.75 -10.74 -9.24
N ALA A 134 10.66 -10.89 -8.49
CA ALA A 134 9.63 -11.89 -8.77
C ALA A 134 8.76 -11.52 -9.99
N GLU A 135 8.44 -10.24 -10.20
CA GLU A 135 7.52 -9.79 -11.24
C GLU A 135 7.89 -10.26 -12.67
N PRO A 136 9.15 -10.11 -13.13
CA PRO A 136 9.54 -10.53 -14.48
C PRO A 136 9.44 -12.05 -14.69
N MET A 137 9.52 -12.84 -13.61
CA MET A 137 9.38 -14.29 -13.66
C MET A 137 7.95 -14.70 -14.04
N GLY A 138 6.94 -13.91 -13.64
CA GLY A 138 5.53 -14.16 -13.97
C GLY A 138 5.29 -14.31 -15.47
N GLY A 139 5.91 -13.45 -16.30
CA GLY A 139 5.80 -13.56 -17.76
C GLY A 139 6.25 -14.93 -18.29
N LEU A 140 7.39 -15.44 -17.80
CA LEU A 140 7.91 -16.75 -18.23
C LEU A 140 7.05 -17.91 -17.72
N MET A 141 6.43 -17.77 -16.54
CA MET A 141 5.57 -18.80 -15.94
C MET A 141 4.37 -19.14 -16.84
N GLY A 142 3.78 -18.16 -17.53
CA GLY A 142 2.70 -18.38 -18.49
C GLY A 142 3.16 -18.91 -19.86
N ASP A 143 4.34 -18.49 -20.30
CA ASP A 143 4.88 -18.80 -21.64
C ASP A 143 5.67 -20.10 -21.75
N MET A 144 5.99 -20.76 -20.62
CA MET A 144 6.93 -21.88 -20.52
C MET A 144 6.87 -22.93 -21.65
N LEU A 145 5.68 -23.46 -21.97
CA LEU A 145 5.53 -24.47 -23.02
C LEU A 145 4.87 -23.91 -24.27
N SER A 146 3.85 -23.10 -24.09
CA SER A 146 2.99 -22.65 -25.17
C SER A 146 3.70 -21.70 -26.13
N GLN A 147 4.59 -20.82 -25.66
CA GLN A 147 5.37 -19.93 -26.52
C GLN A 147 6.40 -20.68 -27.38
N PRO A 148 7.33 -21.49 -26.84
CA PRO A 148 8.30 -22.19 -27.67
C PRO A 148 7.64 -23.18 -28.62
N VAL A 149 6.59 -23.88 -28.21
CA VAL A 149 5.85 -24.79 -29.09
C VAL A 149 5.15 -24.01 -30.21
N PHE A 150 4.48 -22.90 -29.91
CA PHE A 150 3.81 -22.08 -30.92
C PHE A 150 4.81 -21.56 -31.96
N GLN A 151 5.91 -20.95 -31.51
CA GLN A 151 6.91 -20.36 -32.41
C GLN A 151 7.68 -21.43 -33.19
N ALA A 152 8.07 -22.54 -32.55
CA ALA A 152 8.73 -23.65 -33.23
C ALA A 152 7.79 -24.33 -34.24
N GLY A 153 6.50 -24.49 -33.90
CA GLY A 153 5.50 -25.04 -34.81
C GLY A 153 5.21 -24.13 -36.00
N GLN A 154 5.13 -22.81 -35.78
CA GLN A 154 5.02 -21.83 -36.85
C GLN A 154 6.26 -21.87 -37.76
N MET A 155 7.46 -21.88 -37.18
CA MET A 155 8.72 -22.00 -37.93
C MET A 155 8.76 -23.29 -38.75
N MET A 156 8.39 -24.43 -38.14
CA MET A 156 8.34 -25.73 -38.81
C MET A 156 7.34 -25.73 -39.98
N THR A 157 6.16 -25.14 -39.79
CA THR A 157 5.12 -25.04 -40.84
C THR A 157 5.64 -24.25 -42.05
N ILE A 158 6.31 -23.11 -41.79
CA ILE A 158 6.89 -22.27 -42.85
C ILE A 158 8.05 -22.98 -43.55
N LEU A 159 8.91 -23.69 -42.81
CA LEU A 159 9.99 -24.48 -43.38
C LEU A 159 9.45 -25.59 -44.28
N VAL A 160 8.46 -26.37 -43.82
CA VAL A 160 7.81 -27.41 -44.61
C VAL A 160 7.20 -26.81 -45.89
N PHE A 161 6.53 -25.66 -45.78
CA PHE A 161 6.01 -24.94 -46.94
C PHE A 161 7.10 -24.53 -47.93
N LEU A 162 8.23 -23.99 -47.46
CA LEU A 162 9.37 -23.59 -48.29
C LEU A 162 10.02 -24.79 -49.00
N PHE A 163 10.26 -25.89 -48.28
CA PHE A 163 10.81 -27.12 -48.86
C PHE A 163 9.87 -27.76 -49.89
N ALA A 164 8.55 -27.72 -49.64
CA ALA A 164 7.55 -28.22 -50.59
C ALA A 164 7.51 -27.39 -51.88
N GLN A 165 7.83 -26.09 -51.81
CA GLN A 165 7.89 -25.22 -52.97
C GLN A 165 9.19 -25.38 -53.77
N SER A 166 10.34 -25.48 -53.09
CA SER A 166 11.63 -25.81 -53.70
C SER A 166 12.64 -26.23 -52.62
N PHE A 167 13.33 -27.33 -52.86
CA PHE A 167 14.40 -27.82 -51.98
C PHE A 167 15.48 -26.75 -51.72
N TRP A 168 15.85 -25.98 -52.74
CA TRP A 168 16.88 -24.95 -52.64
C TRP A 168 16.45 -23.75 -51.78
N PHE A 169 15.18 -23.34 -51.86
CA PHE A 169 14.65 -22.26 -51.01
C PHE A 169 14.57 -22.69 -49.55
N GLY A 170 14.18 -23.93 -49.27
CA GLY A 170 14.23 -24.50 -47.92
C GLY A 170 15.66 -24.54 -47.35
N LEU A 171 16.62 -25.04 -48.13
CA LEU A 171 18.02 -25.14 -47.71
C LEU A 171 18.64 -23.76 -47.41
N ALA A 172 18.44 -22.80 -48.30
CA ALA A 172 18.95 -21.44 -48.14
C ALA A 172 18.33 -20.72 -46.92
N SER A 173 17.07 -21.02 -46.58
CA SER A 173 16.39 -20.46 -45.40
C SER A 173 16.95 -20.99 -44.07
N VAL A 174 17.50 -22.21 -44.06
CA VAL A 174 18.07 -22.84 -42.86
C VAL A 174 19.59 -22.64 -42.76
N ALA A 175 20.27 -22.37 -43.88
CA ALA A 175 21.73 -22.30 -43.95
C ALA A 175 22.39 -21.36 -42.91
N LEU A 176 21.74 -20.24 -42.57
CA LEU A 176 22.27 -19.26 -41.60
C LEU A 176 21.85 -19.53 -40.15
N ILE A 177 20.92 -20.46 -39.91
CA ILE A 177 20.44 -20.80 -38.56
C ILE A 177 21.55 -21.41 -37.69
N PRO A 178 22.37 -22.39 -38.15
CA PRO A 178 23.46 -22.94 -37.34
C PRO A 178 24.49 -21.87 -36.92
N LEU A 179 24.79 -20.92 -37.80
CA LEU A 179 25.68 -19.81 -37.52
C LEU A 179 25.11 -18.93 -36.39
N GLN A 180 23.82 -18.58 -36.47
CA GLN A 180 23.13 -17.83 -35.42
C GLN A 180 23.07 -18.62 -34.10
N ALA A 181 22.76 -19.91 -34.16
CA ALA A 181 22.69 -20.80 -33.00
C ALA A 181 24.04 -20.96 -32.28
N TRP A 182 25.16 -20.78 -32.97
CA TRP A 182 26.50 -20.81 -32.36
C TRP A 182 26.96 -19.45 -31.81
N ILE A 183 26.73 -18.35 -32.55
CA ILE A 183 27.24 -17.01 -32.14
C ILE A 183 26.38 -16.39 -31.04
N ILE A 184 25.04 -16.44 -31.17
CA ILE A 184 24.13 -15.71 -30.27
C ILE A 184 24.29 -16.17 -28.81
N PRO A 185 24.36 -17.47 -28.47
CA PRO A 185 24.53 -17.90 -27.08
C PRO A 185 25.84 -17.43 -26.43
N LYS A 186 26.93 -17.34 -27.21
CA LYS A 186 28.22 -16.85 -26.70
C LYS A 186 28.15 -15.37 -26.31
N LEU A 187 27.55 -14.54 -27.17
CA LEU A 187 27.33 -13.12 -26.88
C LEU A 187 26.37 -12.95 -25.69
N GLN A 188 25.30 -13.74 -25.65
CA GLN A 188 24.34 -13.72 -24.56
C GLN A 188 24.98 -14.06 -23.21
N ARG A 189 25.88 -15.05 -23.15
CA ARG A 189 26.57 -15.41 -21.91
C ARG A 189 27.35 -14.23 -21.32
N GLN A 190 28.00 -13.43 -22.16
CA GLN A 190 28.70 -12.22 -21.71
C GLN A 190 27.74 -11.15 -21.17
N ILE A 191 26.61 -10.93 -21.85
CA ILE A 191 25.56 -10.00 -21.39
C ILE A 191 24.98 -10.47 -20.05
N ASN A 192 24.78 -11.78 -19.86
CA ASN A 192 24.26 -12.34 -18.62
C ASN A 192 25.22 -12.13 -17.44
N LEU A 193 26.54 -12.25 -17.66
CA LEU A 193 27.55 -11.94 -16.64
C LEU A 193 27.48 -10.46 -16.22
N LEU A 194 27.46 -9.54 -17.18
CA LEU A 194 27.32 -8.11 -16.88
C LEU A 194 25.99 -7.76 -16.20
N ASN A 195 24.89 -8.44 -16.57
CA ASN A 195 23.61 -8.28 -15.89
C ASN A 195 23.67 -8.73 -14.43
N ARG A 196 24.44 -9.78 -14.12
CA ARG A 196 24.67 -10.23 -12.74
C ARG A 196 25.42 -9.15 -11.95
N ASP A 197 26.49 -8.59 -12.53
CA ASP A 197 27.26 -7.50 -11.92
C ASP A 197 26.39 -6.25 -11.70
N ARG A 198 25.55 -5.90 -12.68
CA ARG A 198 24.56 -4.81 -12.58
C ARG A 198 23.62 -5.02 -11.40
N ILE A 199 23.04 -6.21 -11.25
CA ILE A 199 22.09 -6.51 -10.16
C ILE A 199 22.80 -6.39 -8.81
N GLN A 200 24.03 -6.89 -8.68
CA GLN A 200 24.83 -6.76 -7.46
C GLN A 200 25.09 -5.30 -7.10
N GLU A 201 25.47 -4.46 -8.07
CA GLU A 201 25.75 -3.05 -7.82
C GLU A 201 24.47 -2.26 -7.48
N VAL A 202 23.32 -2.60 -8.08
CA VAL A 202 22.01 -2.03 -7.70
C VAL A 202 21.66 -2.38 -6.25
N ARG A 203 21.94 -3.61 -5.80
CA ARG A 203 21.69 -4.01 -4.40
C ARG A 203 22.58 -3.25 -3.43
N ARG A 204 23.87 -3.08 -3.75
CA ARG A 204 24.79 -2.25 -2.96
C ARG A 204 24.28 -0.80 -2.86
N LEU A 205 23.88 -0.22 -3.99
CA LEU A 205 23.30 1.13 -4.02
C LEU A 205 22.02 1.22 -3.16
N ALA A 206 21.12 0.24 -3.25
CA ALA A 206 19.91 0.21 -2.43
C ALA A 206 20.21 0.10 -0.93
N SER A 207 21.23 -0.69 -0.55
CA SER A 207 21.72 -0.79 0.82
C SER A 207 22.30 0.55 1.29
N ASP A 208 23.17 1.17 0.49
CA ASP A 208 23.77 2.48 0.80
C ASP A 208 22.69 3.57 0.97
N ILE A 209 21.62 3.52 0.17
CA ILE A 209 20.44 4.40 0.30
C ILE A 209 19.70 4.13 1.61
N GLY A 210 19.42 2.87 1.93
CA GLY A 210 18.70 2.50 3.16
C GLY A 210 19.46 2.93 4.42
N GLU A 211 20.76 2.68 4.46
CA GLU A 211 21.65 3.10 5.56
C GLU A 211 21.69 4.62 5.69
N THR A 212 21.87 5.34 4.56
CA THR A 212 21.93 6.81 4.55
C THR A 212 20.60 7.42 4.97
N ALA A 213 19.46 6.83 4.58
CA ALA A 213 18.14 7.30 4.97
C ALA A 213 17.89 7.12 6.47
N ALA A 214 18.25 5.95 7.02
CA ALA A 214 18.13 5.68 8.46
C ALA A 214 19.01 6.62 9.31
N GLY A 215 20.24 6.91 8.85
CA GLY A 215 21.20 7.79 9.53
C GLY A 215 21.24 9.23 9.04
N VAL A 216 20.22 9.71 8.31
CA VAL A 216 20.29 11.02 7.61
C VAL A 216 20.45 12.19 8.60
N SER A 217 19.88 12.06 9.80
CA SER A 217 20.03 13.07 10.84
C SER A 217 21.48 13.13 11.31
N ASP A 218 22.10 11.99 11.58
CA ASP A 218 23.47 11.89 12.07
C ASP A 218 24.47 12.37 11.03
N ILE A 219 24.27 12.02 9.75
CA ILE A 219 25.13 12.48 8.64
C ILE A 219 25.04 13.99 8.44
N ARG A 220 23.86 14.60 8.67
CA ARG A 220 23.67 16.05 8.57
C ARG A 220 24.28 16.79 9.76
N ILE A 221 24.08 16.27 10.98
CA ILE A 221 24.52 16.92 12.22
C ILE A 221 26.03 16.77 12.41
N ASN A 222 26.59 15.57 12.18
CA ASN A 222 28.00 15.27 12.45
C ASN A 222 28.91 15.45 11.22
N GLY A 223 28.35 15.91 10.09
CA GLY A 223 29.06 15.97 8.82
C GLY A 223 29.18 14.61 8.13
N GLY A 224 29.60 14.62 6.87
CA GLY A 224 29.69 13.40 6.03
C GLY A 224 28.85 13.45 4.76
N LEU A 225 28.05 14.50 4.56
CA LEU A 225 27.24 14.69 3.35
C LEU A 225 28.06 14.58 2.07
N ARG A 226 29.19 15.28 1.96
CA ARG A 226 30.05 15.24 0.76
C ARG A 226 30.65 13.85 0.52
N TYR A 227 31.01 13.14 1.58
CA TYR A 227 31.54 11.76 1.48
C TYR A 227 30.47 10.81 0.96
N ARG A 228 29.26 10.83 1.54
CA ARG A 228 28.13 10.02 1.07
C ARG A 228 27.70 10.38 -0.35
N MET A 229 27.72 11.66 -0.73
CA MET A 229 27.50 12.08 -2.12
C MET A 229 28.57 11.54 -3.08
N SER A 230 29.85 11.52 -2.67
CA SER A 230 30.92 10.90 -3.46
C SER A 230 30.72 9.39 -3.61
N LEU A 231 30.30 8.70 -2.54
CA LEU A 231 29.97 7.27 -2.58
C LEU A 231 28.85 7.00 -3.58
N PHE A 232 27.74 7.76 -3.52
CA PHE A 232 26.64 7.62 -4.49
C PHE A 232 27.10 7.91 -5.91
N SER A 233 27.94 8.93 -6.11
CA SER A 233 28.49 9.24 -7.43
C SER A 233 29.34 8.08 -7.99
N ASP A 234 30.18 7.45 -7.17
CA ASP A 234 30.98 6.27 -7.57
C ASP A 234 30.08 5.06 -7.89
N ARG A 235 29.10 4.74 -7.04
CA ARG A 235 28.12 3.66 -7.26
C ARG A 235 27.35 3.85 -8.57
N LEU A 236 26.83 5.06 -8.80
CA LEU A 236 26.11 5.39 -10.02
C LEU A 236 27.03 5.36 -11.25
N GLY A 237 28.28 5.79 -11.12
CA GLY A 237 29.29 5.71 -12.18
C GLY A 237 29.60 4.27 -12.60
N LYS A 238 29.81 3.37 -11.63
CA LYS A 238 29.98 1.93 -11.88
C LYS A 238 28.73 1.30 -12.52
N LEU A 239 27.55 1.68 -12.04
CA LEU A 239 26.31 1.19 -12.63
C LEU A 239 26.15 1.67 -14.08
N PHE A 240 26.54 2.91 -14.37
CA PHE A 240 26.55 3.46 -15.72
C PHE A 240 27.52 2.69 -16.64
N SER A 241 28.76 2.44 -16.21
CA SER A 241 29.75 1.71 -17.04
C SER A 241 29.27 0.29 -17.37
N ILE A 242 28.75 -0.44 -16.38
CA ILE A 242 28.19 -1.78 -16.59
C ILE A 242 27.02 -1.72 -17.59
N ARG A 243 26.09 -0.78 -17.43
CA ARG A 243 24.96 -0.61 -18.36
C ARG A 243 25.42 -0.23 -19.77
N PHE A 244 26.44 0.60 -19.88
CA PHE A 244 27.01 1.00 -21.15
C PHE A 244 27.60 -0.20 -21.90
N GLU A 245 28.38 -1.05 -21.22
CA GLU A 245 28.90 -2.31 -21.80
C GLU A 245 27.77 -3.27 -22.21
N ILE A 246 26.73 -3.40 -21.38
CA ILE A 246 25.52 -4.17 -21.73
C ILE A 246 24.90 -3.62 -23.01
N PHE A 247 24.73 -2.30 -23.13
CA PHE A 247 24.15 -1.69 -24.32
C PHE A 247 25.01 -1.93 -25.56
N GLN A 248 26.33 -1.73 -25.48
CA GLN A 248 27.22 -2.00 -26.60
C GLN A 248 27.10 -3.45 -27.09
N LYS A 249 27.19 -4.43 -26.18
CA LYS A 249 27.06 -5.84 -26.54
C LYS A 249 25.67 -6.20 -27.05
N LYS A 250 24.60 -5.66 -26.43
CA LYS A 250 23.21 -5.90 -26.83
C LYS A 250 22.92 -5.34 -28.22
N PHE A 251 23.35 -4.12 -28.52
CA PHE A 251 23.13 -3.50 -29.82
C PHE A 251 24.04 -4.10 -30.90
N PHE A 252 25.26 -4.52 -30.56
CA PHE A 252 26.09 -5.31 -31.46
C PHE A 252 25.44 -6.65 -31.82
N MET A 253 24.89 -7.37 -30.83
CA MET A 253 24.13 -8.60 -31.07
C MET A 253 22.89 -8.35 -31.93
N LYS A 254 22.16 -7.24 -31.70
CA LYS A 254 21.00 -6.85 -32.53
C LYS A 254 21.41 -6.52 -33.96
N PHE A 255 22.51 -5.80 -34.14
CA PHE A 255 23.10 -5.51 -35.45
C PHE A 255 23.46 -6.81 -36.17
N LEU A 256 24.19 -7.70 -35.51
CA LEU A 256 24.62 -8.98 -36.08
C LEU A 256 23.41 -9.85 -36.47
N ASN A 257 22.39 -9.94 -35.61
CA ASN A 257 21.16 -10.68 -35.90
C ASN A 257 20.43 -10.09 -37.12
N ASN A 258 20.26 -8.77 -37.18
CA ASN A 258 19.65 -8.10 -38.33
C ASN A 258 20.47 -8.29 -39.60
N PHE A 259 21.81 -8.21 -39.51
CA PHE A 259 22.71 -8.42 -40.64
C PHE A 259 22.56 -9.84 -41.20
N ILE A 260 22.64 -10.87 -40.34
CA ILE A 260 22.46 -12.26 -40.77
C ILE A 260 21.05 -12.49 -41.35
N ASN A 261 20.01 -11.90 -40.77
CA ASN A 261 18.65 -12.02 -41.30
C ASN A 261 18.50 -11.39 -42.69
N GLN A 262 19.28 -10.36 -43.02
CA GLN A 262 19.32 -9.71 -44.33
C GLN A 262 20.23 -10.42 -45.34
N LEU A 263 21.15 -11.28 -44.88
CA LEU A 263 21.96 -12.10 -45.78
C LEU A 263 21.11 -13.09 -46.58
N THR A 264 20.08 -13.71 -46.00
CA THR A 264 19.23 -14.65 -46.75
C THR A 264 18.46 -13.98 -47.90
N PRO A 265 17.75 -12.86 -47.71
CA PRO A 265 17.16 -12.11 -48.82
C PRO A 265 18.20 -11.63 -49.83
N PHE A 266 19.37 -11.18 -49.37
CA PHE A 266 20.49 -10.85 -50.27
C PHE A 266 20.88 -12.03 -51.16
N PHE A 267 21.05 -13.23 -50.60
CA PHE A 267 21.33 -14.43 -51.38
C PHE A 267 20.16 -14.82 -52.30
N PHE A 268 18.91 -14.63 -51.88
CA PHE A 268 17.74 -14.83 -52.75
C PHE A 268 17.75 -13.87 -53.95
N TYR A 269 18.01 -12.58 -53.75
CA TYR A 269 18.11 -11.64 -54.86
C TYR A 269 19.31 -11.96 -55.77
N SER A 270 20.46 -12.31 -55.19
CA SER A 270 21.69 -12.56 -55.94
C SER A 270 21.62 -13.86 -56.75
N VAL A 271 21.39 -14.98 -56.06
CA VAL A 271 21.39 -16.33 -56.66
C VAL A 271 20.06 -16.60 -57.35
N GLY A 272 18.94 -16.32 -56.69
CA GLY A 272 17.62 -16.51 -57.27
C GLY A 272 17.34 -15.57 -58.44
N GLY A 273 17.83 -14.32 -58.38
CA GLY A 273 17.78 -13.39 -59.52
C GLY A 273 18.63 -13.86 -60.70
N TYR A 274 19.84 -14.36 -60.46
CA TYR A 274 20.68 -14.97 -61.51
C TYR A 274 20.00 -16.16 -62.19
N LEU A 275 19.41 -17.07 -61.40
CA LEU A 275 18.69 -18.24 -61.91
C LEU A 275 17.41 -17.84 -62.67
N ALA A 276 16.73 -16.77 -62.25
CA ALA A 276 15.59 -16.21 -62.97
C ALA A 276 16.00 -15.60 -64.32
N ILE A 277 17.15 -14.90 -64.39
CA ILE A 277 17.70 -14.37 -65.64
C ILE A 277 18.04 -15.52 -66.61
N LYS A 278 18.54 -16.65 -66.10
CA LYS A 278 18.78 -17.86 -66.90
C LYS A 278 17.52 -18.64 -67.28
N GLY A 279 16.35 -18.26 -66.77
CA GLY A 279 15.07 -18.94 -67.02
C GLY A 279 14.86 -20.23 -66.22
N GLU A 280 15.71 -20.53 -65.23
CA GLU A 280 15.59 -21.74 -64.39
C GLU A 280 14.53 -21.60 -63.28
N ILE A 281 14.18 -20.36 -62.91
CA ILE A 281 13.16 -20.05 -61.88
C ILE A 281 12.26 -18.91 -62.37
N THR A 282 10.97 -18.94 -62.05
CA THR A 282 10.06 -17.82 -62.35
C THR A 282 10.22 -16.67 -61.36
N ILE A 283 10.01 -15.43 -61.82
CA ILE A 283 10.01 -14.24 -60.96
C ILE A 283 8.98 -14.38 -59.82
N GLY A 284 7.82 -14.96 -60.11
CA GLY A 284 6.78 -15.24 -59.11
C GLY A 284 7.23 -16.19 -58.00
N ALA A 285 7.98 -17.24 -58.33
CA ALA A 285 8.53 -18.17 -57.34
C ALA A 285 9.56 -17.49 -56.42
N LEU A 286 10.37 -16.58 -56.96
CA LEU A 286 11.34 -15.79 -56.18
C LEU A 286 10.63 -14.84 -55.20
N VAL A 287 9.60 -14.12 -55.65
CA VAL A 287 8.80 -13.20 -54.81
C VAL A 287 8.07 -13.97 -53.71
N ALA A 288 7.49 -15.13 -54.03
CA ALA A 288 6.84 -16.01 -53.06
C ALA A 288 7.81 -16.55 -52.00
N ALA A 289 9.04 -16.93 -52.40
CA ALA A 289 10.07 -17.38 -51.47
C ALA A 289 10.53 -16.26 -50.51
N LEU A 290 10.67 -15.03 -51.00
CA LEU A 290 10.99 -13.86 -50.18
C LEU A 290 9.89 -13.53 -49.16
N ALA A 291 8.62 -13.61 -49.58
CA ALA A 291 7.48 -13.40 -48.69
C ALA A 291 7.44 -14.46 -47.57
N ALA A 292 7.59 -15.74 -47.93
CA ALA A 292 7.60 -16.84 -46.96
C ALA A 292 8.82 -16.78 -46.00
N TYR A 293 9.99 -16.34 -46.46
CA TYR A 293 11.16 -16.16 -45.58
C TYR A 293 10.97 -15.01 -44.58
N LYS A 294 10.33 -13.90 -45.00
CA LYS A 294 10.00 -12.80 -44.08
C LYS A 294 9.16 -13.32 -42.90
N ASP A 295 8.21 -14.21 -43.18
CA ASP A 295 7.39 -14.85 -42.15
C ASP A 295 8.19 -15.83 -41.29
N LEU A 296 9.24 -16.48 -41.82
CA LEU A 296 10.14 -17.38 -41.06
C LEU A 296 11.01 -16.64 -40.04
N SER A 297 11.46 -15.42 -40.36
CA SER A 297 12.37 -14.65 -39.50
C SER A 297 11.73 -14.26 -38.16
N SER A 298 10.42 -14.02 -38.14
CA SER A 298 9.72 -13.59 -36.93
C SER A 298 9.67 -14.68 -35.83
N PRO A 299 9.21 -15.92 -36.08
CA PRO A 299 9.19 -16.99 -35.07
C PRO A 299 10.57 -17.33 -34.51
N TRP A 300 11.60 -17.31 -35.37
CA TRP A 300 12.98 -17.54 -34.93
C TRP A 300 13.44 -16.47 -33.93
N LYS A 301 13.15 -15.20 -34.21
CA LYS A 301 13.47 -14.08 -33.31
C LYS A 301 12.76 -14.20 -31.96
N GLU A 302 11.51 -14.65 -31.96
CA GLU A 302 10.74 -14.92 -30.74
C GLU A 302 11.32 -16.08 -29.92
N LEU A 303 11.78 -17.16 -30.57
CA LEU A 303 12.46 -18.28 -29.89
C LEU A 303 13.77 -17.84 -29.23
N LEU A 304 14.57 -17.02 -29.91
CA LEU A 304 15.79 -16.45 -29.33
C LEU A 304 15.48 -15.52 -28.16
N ALA A 305 14.43 -14.68 -28.27
CA ALA A 305 13.99 -13.83 -27.18
C ALA A 305 13.54 -14.66 -25.96
N TYR A 306 12.76 -15.72 -26.19
CA TYR A 306 12.32 -16.65 -25.16
C TYR A 306 13.51 -17.36 -24.47
N TYR A 307 14.51 -17.82 -25.23
CA TYR A 307 15.72 -18.41 -24.68
C TYR A 307 16.48 -17.42 -23.79
N ASN A 308 16.66 -16.18 -24.26
CA ASN A 308 17.34 -15.13 -23.50
C ASN A 308 16.60 -14.78 -22.21
N GLN A 309 15.26 -14.66 -22.28
CA GLN A 309 14.41 -14.42 -21.12
C GLN A 309 14.49 -15.59 -20.12
N SER A 310 14.46 -16.83 -20.62
CA SER A 310 14.57 -18.03 -19.79
C SER A 310 15.88 -18.09 -19.01
N GLN A 311 17.00 -17.73 -19.65
CA GLN A 311 18.31 -17.67 -19.00
C GLN A 311 18.38 -16.57 -17.93
N ASP A 312 17.87 -15.37 -18.22
CA ASP A 312 17.81 -14.27 -17.22
C ASP A 312 16.96 -14.68 -16.02
N MET A 313 15.78 -15.26 -16.25
CA MET A 313 14.88 -15.66 -15.16
C MET A 313 15.42 -16.83 -14.34
N ALA A 314 16.15 -17.77 -14.94
CA ALA A 314 16.77 -18.88 -14.21
C ALA A 314 17.83 -18.38 -13.19
N LEU A 315 18.66 -17.41 -13.58
CA LEU A 315 19.65 -16.79 -12.68
C LEU A 315 18.98 -16.01 -11.54
N ARG A 316 17.92 -15.26 -11.85
CA ARG A 316 17.14 -14.55 -10.83
C ARG A 316 16.46 -15.52 -9.87
N TRP A 317 15.92 -16.63 -10.38
CA TRP A 317 15.31 -17.69 -9.57
C TRP A 317 16.33 -18.24 -8.57
N GLU A 318 17.49 -18.67 -9.04
CA GLU A 318 18.57 -19.17 -8.17
C GLU A 318 18.90 -18.16 -7.06
N THR A 319 19.06 -16.89 -7.43
CA THR A 319 19.38 -15.82 -6.47
C THR A 319 18.28 -15.62 -5.41
N VAL A 320 17.00 -15.66 -5.81
CA VAL A 320 15.87 -15.54 -4.87
C VAL A 320 15.79 -16.78 -3.98
N ILE A 321 15.96 -17.99 -4.54
CA ILE A 321 15.90 -19.24 -3.77
C ILE A 321 17.04 -19.32 -2.75
N GLU A 322 18.27 -18.95 -3.12
CA GLU A 322 19.42 -18.92 -2.20
C GLU A 322 19.14 -18.05 -0.97
N ARG A 323 18.51 -16.89 -1.17
CA ARG A 323 18.15 -15.98 -0.07
C ARG A 323 16.96 -16.49 0.75
N PHE A 324 15.97 -17.10 0.10
CA PHE A 324 14.75 -17.55 0.78
C PHE A 324 14.80 -19.02 1.24
N ALA A 325 15.98 -19.66 1.23
CA ALA A 325 16.19 -21.00 1.75
C ALA A 325 17.47 -21.08 2.62
N PRO A 326 17.58 -20.27 3.69
CA PRO A 326 18.71 -20.37 4.62
C PRO A 326 18.67 -21.72 5.37
N ASN A 327 19.84 -22.25 5.72
CA ASN A 327 19.97 -23.54 6.44
C ASN A 327 19.34 -23.52 7.84
N THR A 328 19.14 -22.33 8.42
CA THR A 328 18.58 -22.09 9.75
C THR A 328 17.07 -21.81 9.73
N LEU A 329 16.40 -22.02 8.59
CA LEU A 329 14.96 -21.83 8.46
C LEU A 329 14.19 -22.80 9.36
N VAL A 330 13.26 -22.28 10.17
CA VAL A 330 12.37 -23.14 10.99
C VAL A 330 11.50 -23.99 10.08
N ALA A 331 11.32 -25.27 10.40
CA ALA A 331 10.68 -26.24 9.51
C ALA A 331 9.22 -25.88 9.14
N ASP A 332 8.83 -26.12 7.88
CA ASP A 332 7.53 -25.72 7.29
C ASP A 332 6.34 -26.27 8.10
N HIS A 333 6.39 -27.55 8.47
CA HIS A 333 5.32 -28.25 9.20
C HIS A 333 5.01 -27.71 10.61
N LEU A 334 5.86 -26.81 11.15
CA LEU A 334 5.61 -26.18 12.45
C LEU A 334 4.75 -24.92 12.36
N PHE A 335 4.40 -24.50 11.14
CA PHE A 335 3.56 -23.33 10.84
C PHE A 335 2.31 -23.70 10.02
N GLU A 336 2.27 -24.92 9.49
CA GLU A 336 1.14 -25.44 8.71
C GLU A 336 0.26 -26.31 9.62
N ASP A 337 -1.06 -26.21 9.43
CA ASP A 337 -2.09 -27.00 10.11
C ASP A 337 -1.97 -26.98 11.66
N PRO A 338 -2.56 -25.98 12.35
CA PRO A 338 -2.43 -25.87 13.80
C PRO A 338 -2.97 -27.13 14.51
N PRO A 339 -2.35 -27.55 15.64
CA PRO A 339 -2.78 -28.72 16.37
C PRO A 339 -4.20 -28.53 16.89
N LYS A 340 -5.04 -29.57 16.75
CA LYS A 340 -6.45 -29.57 17.18
C LYS A 340 -6.65 -29.32 18.68
N SER A 341 -5.62 -29.53 19.49
CA SER A 341 -5.64 -29.30 20.93
C SER A 341 -4.35 -28.60 21.36
N ALA A 342 -4.49 -27.52 22.13
CA ALA A 342 -3.35 -26.80 22.68
C ALA A 342 -2.55 -27.71 23.62
N THR A 343 -1.25 -27.87 23.35
CA THR A 343 -0.34 -28.55 24.29
C THR A 343 -0.07 -27.62 25.46
N SER A 344 -0.32 -28.08 26.69
CA SER A 344 -0.05 -27.27 27.87
C SER A 344 1.46 -27.18 28.12
N LEU A 345 2.01 -25.97 28.16
CA LEU A 345 3.41 -25.72 28.51
C LEU A 345 3.61 -25.33 29.99
N LYS A 346 2.72 -25.81 30.87
CA LYS A 346 2.81 -25.59 32.32
C LYS A 346 3.75 -26.61 32.95
N GLY A 347 5.00 -26.23 33.17
CA GLY A 347 6.00 -27.07 33.82
C GLY A 347 7.37 -26.40 33.87
N ASP A 348 8.41 -27.17 34.18
CA ASP A 348 9.79 -26.69 34.29
C ASP A 348 10.37 -26.38 32.89
N ILE A 349 11.32 -25.43 32.84
CA ILE A 349 12.13 -25.16 31.66
C ILE A 349 13.52 -25.75 31.87
N GLU A 350 13.90 -26.69 31.02
CA GLU A 350 15.20 -27.37 31.07
C GLU A 350 16.07 -26.94 29.88
N ILE A 351 17.23 -26.38 30.18
CA ILE A 351 18.26 -25.99 29.22
C ILE A 351 19.42 -26.97 29.39
N ASN A 352 19.73 -27.76 28.37
CA ASN A 352 20.74 -28.81 28.46
C ASN A 352 21.84 -28.61 27.41
N ASN A 353 23.07 -28.37 27.87
CA ASN A 353 24.29 -28.16 27.07
C ASN A 353 24.12 -27.19 25.90
N VAL A 354 23.39 -26.08 26.12
CA VAL A 354 23.09 -25.12 25.05
C VAL A 354 24.32 -24.28 24.71
N THR A 355 24.69 -24.32 23.43
CA THR A 355 25.72 -23.46 22.84
C THR A 355 25.15 -22.70 21.65
N VAL A 356 25.28 -21.38 21.70
CA VAL A 356 24.84 -20.46 20.63
C VAL A 356 26.06 -19.73 20.12
N ARG A 357 26.19 -19.68 18.80
CA ARG A 357 27.16 -18.81 18.13
C ARG A 357 26.48 -17.58 17.59
N ASP A 358 27.20 -16.47 17.61
CA ASP A 358 26.83 -15.33 16.79
C ASP A 358 27.09 -15.61 15.32
N GLU A 359 26.80 -14.59 14.52
CA GLU A 359 26.91 -14.58 13.08
C GLU A 359 28.36 -14.64 12.58
N GLU A 360 29.33 -14.20 13.40
CA GLU A 360 30.76 -14.30 13.12
C GLU A 360 31.33 -15.70 13.46
N GLY A 361 30.49 -16.57 14.02
CA GLY A 361 30.87 -17.91 14.45
C GLY A 361 31.57 -17.91 15.81
N GLN A 362 31.56 -16.81 16.55
CA GLN A 362 32.03 -16.77 17.93
C GLN A 362 30.94 -17.33 18.85
N ASN A 363 31.33 -18.02 19.92
CA ASN A 363 30.35 -18.55 20.86
C ASN A 363 29.85 -17.42 21.78
N VAL A 364 28.56 -17.11 21.73
CA VAL A 364 27.89 -16.15 22.61
C VAL A 364 27.42 -16.81 23.90
N LEU A 365 26.86 -18.02 23.77
CA LEU A 365 26.51 -18.89 24.89
C LEU A 365 27.29 -20.19 24.76
N VAL A 366 27.89 -20.66 25.86
CA VAL A 366 28.71 -21.87 25.87
C VAL A 366 28.24 -22.79 26.98
N ASN A 367 27.79 -23.98 26.61
CA ASN A 367 27.51 -25.08 27.53
C ASN A 367 26.57 -24.70 28.70
N ILE A 368 25.49 -23.98 28.41
CA ILE A 368 24.52 -23.56 29.42
C ILE A 368 23.68 -24.76 29.84
N ASN A 369 23.68 -25.03 31.15
CA ASN A 369 22.85 -26.05 31.80
C ASN A 369 22.06 -25.38 32.93
N LEU A 370 20.73 -25.40 32.85
CA LEU A 370 19.85 -24.72 33.80
C LEU A 370 18.49 -25.39 33.84
N VAL A 371 17.92 -25.54 35.03
CA VAL A 371 16.52 -25.92 35.24
C VAL A 371 15.81 -24.77 35.94
N ILE A 372 14.73 -24.28 35.34
CA ILE A 372 13.88 -23.21 35.86
C ILE A 372 12.59 -23.86 36.34
N PRO A 373 12.33 -23.91 37.66
CA PRO A 373 11.10 -24.51 38.19
C PRO A 373 9.85 -23.75 37.72
N GLN A 374 8.75 -24.46 37.56
CA GLN A 374 7.45 -23.87 37.23
C GLN A 374 7.10 -22.71 38.19
N GLY A 375 6.70 -21.57 37.64
CA GLY A 375 6.28 -20.39 38.40
C GLY A 375 7.42 -19.60 39.06
N ALA A 376 8.68 -20.03 38.87
CA ALA A 376 9.83 -19.29 39.35
C ALA A 376 9.98 -17.95 38.61
N ARG A 377 10.44 -16.93 39.33
CA ARG A 377 10.84 -15.64 38.78
C ARG A 377 12.37 -15.57 38.80
N ILE A 378 12.97 -15.49 37.62
CA ILE A 378 14.43 -15.50 37.47
C ILE A 378 14.88 -14.16 36.88
N ALA A 379 15.91 -13.58 37.50
CA ALA A 379 16.61 -12.43 36.97
C ALA A 379 17.96 -12.89 36.40
N VAL A 380 18.22 -12.60 35.12
CA VAL A 380 19.49 -12.88 34.46
C VAL A 380 20.30 -11.59 34.41
N LYS A 381 21.47 -11.59 35.04
CA LYS A 381 22.43 -10.47 35.00
C LYS A 381 23.65 -10.88 34.20
N THR A 382 24.03 -10.07 33.24
CA THR A 382 25.24 -10.25 32.43
C THR A 382 25.82 -8.89 32.06
N ASN A 383 27.13 -8.86 31.82
CA ASN A 383 27.81 -7.66 31.32
C ASN A 383 27.82 -7.62 29.78
N ASN A 384 27.31 -8.66 29.13
CA ASN A 384 27.23 -8.79 27.68
C ASN A 384 25.76 -8.80 27.25
N GLU A 385 25.30 -7.70 26.66
CA GLU A 385 23.93 -7.54 26.16
C GLU A 385 23.58 -8.58 25.09
N SER A 386 24.52 -8.90 24.20
CA SER A 386 24.33 -9.94 23.17
C SER A 386 24.10 -11.32 23.79
N ALA A 387 24.73 -11.62 24.92
CA ALA A 387 24.50 -12.88 25.64
C ALA A 387 23.14 -12.91 26.36
N ALA A 388 22.71 -11.79 26.96
CA ALA A 388 21.36 -11.67 27.51
C ALA A 388 20.31 -11.89 26.41
N GLN A 389 20.50 -11.22 25.28
CA GLN A 389 19.57 -11.31 24.16
C GLN A 389 19.55 -12.72 23.56
N ALA A 390 20.71 -13.35 23.34
CA ALA A 390 20.79 -14.71 22.83
C ALA A 390 20.12 -15.71 23.79
N PHE A 391 20.24 -15.51 25.10
CA PHE A 391 19.58 -16.35 26.10
C PHE A 391 18.04 -16.23 26.01
N ALA A 392 17.53 -15.00 25.88
CA ALA A 392 16.10 -14.76 25.66
C ALA A 392 15.61 -15.34 24.32
N ASP A 393 16.37 -15.14 23.24
CA ASP A 393 16.01 -15.59 21.88
C ASP A 393 15.97 -17.13 21.78
N VAL A 394 16.79 -17.84 22.56
CA VAL A 394 16.73 -19.31 22.67
C VAL A 394 15.44 -19.77 23.34
N LEU A 395 14.94 -19.04 24.34
CA LEU A 395 13.71 -19.38 25.06
C LEU A 395 12.44 -19.13 24.24
N THR A 396 12.51 -18.24 23.23
CA THR A 396 11.40 -17.90 22.33
C THR A 396 11.48 -18.58 20.96
N ARG A 397 12.51 -19.41 20.72
CA ARG A 397 12.81 -20.04 19.41
C ARG A 397 13.16 -19.03 18.30
N GLU A 398 13.54 -17.81 18.65
CA GLU A 398 14.11 -16.86 17.69
C GLU A 398 15.53 -17.27 17.24
N ILE A 399 16.22 -18.06 18.06
CA ILE A 399 17.50 -18.70 17.76
C ILE A 399 17.42 -20.20 18.07
N ILE A 400 17.81 -21.03 17.10
CA ILE A 400 18.00 -22.47 17.29
C ILE A 400 19.45 -22.70 17.73
N PRO A 401 19.70 -23.33 18.90
CA PRO A 401 21.05 -23.59 19.37
C PRO A 401 21.77 -24.60 18.47
N GLN A 402 23.09 -24.42 18.28
CA GLN A 402 23.89 -25.34 17.46
C GLN A 402 24.13 -26.68 18.15
N ARG A 403 24.18 -26.66 19.48
CA ARG A 403 24.34 -27.83 20.34
C ARG A 403 23.45 -27.66 21.56
N GLY A 404 22.93 -28.79 22.06
CA GLY A 404 22.04 -28.81 23.21
C GLY A 404 20.57 -28.77 22.81
N SER A 405 19.72 -28.63 23.82
CA SER A 405 18.27 -28.68 23.69
C SER A 405 17.61 -27.81 24.75
N VAL A 406 16.43 -27.29 24.44
CA VAL A 406 15.59 -26.55 25.39
C VAL A 406 14.24 -27.25 25.45
N LYS A 407 13.84 -27.64 26.65
CA LYS A 407 12.54 -28.28 26.90
C LYS A 407 11.69 -27.42 27.81
N ILE A 408 10.40 -27.37 27.53
CA ILE A 408 9.39 -26.71 28.39
C ILE A 408 8.33 -27.76 28.70
N ALA A 409 8.09 -28.02 29.99
CA ALA A 409 7.17 -29.06 30.45
C ALA A 409 7.47 -30.44 29.82
N GLY A 410 8.77 -30.77 29.65
CA GLY A 410 9.23 -32.02 29.03
C GLY A 410 9.18 -32.05 27.49
N HIS A 411 8.59 -31.06 26.83
CA HIS A 411 8.52 -30.98 25.37
C HIS A 411 9.68 -30.18 24.77
N GLU A 412 10.32 -30.69 23.72
CA GLU A 412 11.40 -30.00 23.02
C GLU A 412 10.88 -28.77 22.27
N LEU A 413 11.38 -27.58 22.62
CA LEU A 413 10.92 -26.29 22.10
C LEU A 413 10.97 -26.20 20.57
N ASN A 414 12.02 -26.77 19.97
CA ASN A 414 12.23 -26.75 18.52
C ASN A 414 11.30 -27.67 17.73
N THR A 415 10.48 -28.49 18.40
CA THR A 415 9.52 -29.42 17.78
C THR A 415 8.06 -28.99 17.93
N LEU A 416 7.79 -27.98 18.77
CA LEU A 416 6.44 -27.50 19.04
C LEU A 416 5.86 -26.69 17.87
N HIS A 417 4.55 -26.76 17.65
CA HIS A 417 3.91 -25.91 16.64
C HIS A 417 3.98 -24.43 17.03
N GLN A 418 4.15 -23.51 16.07
CA GLN A 418 4.32 -22.07 16.34
C GLN A 418 3.11 -21.47 17.06
N ALA A 419 1.89 -21.88 16.71
CA ALA A 419 0.67 -21.43 17.39
C ALA A 419 0.67 -21.76 18.90
N THR A 420 1.25 -22.91 19.29
CA THR A 420 1.38 -23.29 20.71
C THR A 420 2.35 -22.38 21.44
N LEU A 421 3.50 -22.05 20.83
CA LEU A 421 4.46 -21.12 21.42
C LEU A 421 3.87 -19.71 21.54
N ALA A 422 3.24 -19.21 20.49
CA ALA A 422 2.62 -17.89 20.46
C ALA A 422 1.51 -17.73 21.52
N GLY A 423 0.73 -18.79 21.78
CA GLY A 423 -0.31 -18.78 22.81
C GLY A 423 0.20 -18.95 24.25
N CYS A 424 1.42 -19.47 24.45
CA CYS A 424 1.94 -19.81 25.79
C CYS A 424 3.12 -18.93 26.26
N ILE A 425 3.86 -18.32 25.34
CA ILE A 425 5.07 -17.54 25.65
C ILE A 425 4.84 -16.07 25.30
N GLY A 426 4.83 -15.21 26.32
CA GLY A 426 4.85 -13.76 26.15
C GLY A 426 6.28 -13.24 26.09
N TYR A 427 6.58 -12.39 25.10
CA TYR A 427 7.90 -11.77 24.93
C TYR A 427 7.78 -10.24 24.90
N VAL A 428 8.60 -9.56 25.70
CA VAL A 428 8.62 -8.10 25.80
C VAL A 428 10.05 -7.61 25.67
N HIS A 429 10.26 -6.63 24.79
CA HIS A 429 11.56 -5.99 24.60
C HIS A 429 11.45 -4.47 24.64
N SER A 430 12.58 -3.78 24.84
CA SER A 430 12.65 -2.32 25.01
C SER A 430 12.08 -1.51 23.83
N ASN A 431 12.14 -2.04 22.60
CA ASN A 431 11.75 -1.32 21.39
C ASN A 431 10.63 -2.04 20.60
N PRO A 432 9.38 -2.18 21.13
CA PRO A 432 8.24 -2.87 20.50
C PRO A 432 8.04 -2.45 19.04
N ASN A 433 7.89 -3.43 18.13
CA ASN A 433 7.44 -3.15 16.78
C ASN A 433 5.92 -2.96 16.80
N ILE A 434 5.45 -1.76 16.49
CA ILE A 434 4.03 -1.42 16.41
C ILE A 434 3.64 -1.37 14.93
N LEU A 435 2.69 -2.20 14.53
CA LEU A 435 2.16 -2.19 13.17
C LEU A 435 1.22 -1.01 12.97
N ARG A 436 1.09 -0.58 11.70
CA ARG A 436 0.12 0.44 11.33
C ARG A 436 -1.30 -0.05 11.66
N GLY A 437 -2.00 0.71 12.49
CA GLY A 437 -3.33 0.37 12.95
C GLY A 437 -3.67 1.16 14.21
N THR A 438 -4.78 0.80 14.85
CA THR A 438 -5.11 1.31 16.19
C THR A 438 -4.27 0.62 17.25
N LEU A 439 -4.22 1.21 18.45
CA LEU A 439 -3.59 0.57 19.60
C LEU A 439 -4.26 -0.78 19.91
N GLY A 440 -5.60 -0.82 19.90
CA GLY A 440 -6.37 -2.04 20.12
C GLY A 440 -6.05 -3.14 19.09
N GLU A 441 -5.93 -2.80 17.81
CA GLU A 441 -5.56 -3.78 16.76
C GLU A 441 -4.20 -4.44 17.00
N ASN A 442 -3.23 -3.67 17.50
CA ASN A 442 -1.91 -4.19 17.83
C ASN A 442 -1.95 -5.07 19.09
N LEU A 443 -2.65 -4.64 20.13
CA LEU A 443 -2.73 -5.37 21.39
C LEU A 443 -3.54 -6.67 21.30
N LEU A 444 -4.55 -6.71 20.43
CA LEU A 444 -5.42 -7.88 20.25
C LEU A 444 -4.86 -8.90 19.25
N MET A 445 -3.70 -8.63 18.64
CA MET A 445 -3.09 -9.51 17.64
C MET A 445 -2.90 -10.96 18.11
N PRO A 446 -2.49 -11.24 19.37
CA PRO A 446 -2.37 -12.62 19.85
C PRO A 446 -3.70 -13.40 19.90
N LEU A 447 -4.83 -12.70 19.86
CA LEU A 447 -6.18 -13.29 19.86
C LEU A 447 -6.73 -13.50 18.45
N LYS A 448 -5.98 -13.13 17.41
CA LYS A 448 -6.36 -13.28 15.99
C LYS A 448 -5.80 -14.57 15.41
N THR A 449 -6.21 -15.70 15.97
CA THR A 449 -5.72 -17.03 15.60
C THR A 449 -6.40 -17.62 14.37
N GLU A 450 -7.73 -17.50 14.27
CA GLU A 450 -8.52 -18.01 13.16
C GLU A 450 -9.70 -17.10 12.82
N PRO A 451 -10.16 -17.08 11.56
CA PRO A 451 -11.32 -16.29 11.16
C PRO A 451 -12.62 -16.92 11.68
N ILE A 452 -13.43 -16.13 12.38
CA ILE A 452 -14.77 -16.48 12.82
C ILE A 452 -15.72 -16.19 11.65
N ILE A 453 -16.14 -17.25 10.96
CA ILE A 453 -16.99 -17.15 9.76
C ILE A 453 -18.44 -17.41 10.14
N ASP A 454 -19.27 -16.37 10.11
CA ASP A 454 -20.72 -16.51 10.21
C ASP A 454 -21.29 -17.20 8.95
N ALA A 455 -22.31 -18.03 9.14
CA ALA A 455 -22.93 -18.83 8.09
C ALA A 455 -23.46 -17.99 6.90
N ASP A 456 -23.76 -16.71 7.09
CA ASP A 456 -24.45 -15.85 6.13
C ASP A 456 -23.56 -15.19 5.05
N VAL A 457 -22.22 -15.26 5.14
CA VAL A 457 -21.33 -14.59 4.16
C VAL A 457 -20.89 -15.53 3.03
N HIS A 458 -21.87 -16.08 2.30
CA HIS A 458 -21.68 -17.36 1.63
C HIS A 458 -21.16 -17.34 0.16
N GLN A 459 -21.11 -16.19 -0.53
CA GLN A 459 -20.78 -16.16 -1.98
C GLN A 459 -19.47 -15.45 -2.35
N LYS A 460 -19.17 -14.26 -1.80
CA LYS A 460 -17.89 -13.55 -2.05
C LYS A 460 -16.69 -14.29 -1.45
N ILE A 461 -16.88 -14.90 -0.28
CA ILE A 461 -15.84 -15.70 0.39
C ILE A 461 -15.51 -16.94 -0.45
N LYS A 462 -16.51 -17.62 -1.03
CA LYS A 462 -16.27 -18.83 -1.84
C LYS A 462 -15.45 -18.57 -3.10
N SER A 463 -15.73 -17.50 -3.84
CA SER A 463 -14.95 -17.17 -5.04
C SER A 463 -13.51 -16.78 -4.69
N PHE A 464 -13.32 -16.00 -3.61
CA PHE A 464 -12.00 -15.69 -3.06
C PHE A 464 -11.24 -16.95 -2.67
N GLN A 465 -11.87 -17.84 -1.88
CA GLN A 465 -11.27 -19.09 -1.42
C GLN A 465 -10.88 -20.03 -2.56
N GLN A 466 -11.71 -20.14 -3.59
CA GLN A 466 -11.39 -20.95 -4.77
C GLN A 466 -10.15 -20.43 -5.50
N GLU A 467 -10.07 -19.12 -5.73
CA GLU A 467 -8.93 -18.50 -6.42
C GLU A 467 -7.67 -18.49 -5.55
N ALA A 468 -7.80 -18.27 -4.24
CA ALA A 468 -6.73 -18.39 -3.26
C ALA A 468 -6.16 -19.81 -3.25
N LYS A 469 -7.01 -20.85 -3.21
CA LYS A 469 -6.59 -22.26 -3.28
C LYS A 469 -5.88 -22.60 -4.59
N ARG A 470 -6.39 -22.12 -5.73
CA ARG A 470 -5.72 -22.26 -7.04
C ARG A 470 -4.35 -21.60 -7.07
N SER A 471 -4.24 -20.44 -6.42
CA SER A 471 -2.98 -19.69 -6.31
C SER A 471 -2.10 -20.18 -5.15
N GLY A 472 -2.54 -21.12 -4.30
CA GLY A 472 -1.75 -21.59 -3.16
C GLY A 472 -1.55 -20.52 -2.06
N ASN A 473 -2.51 -19.61 -1.92
CA ASN A 473 -2.56 -18.60 -0.88
C ASN A 473 -3.46 -19.07 0.29
N SER A 474 -3.40 -18.36 1.42
CA SER A 474 -4.35 -18.55 2.52
C SER A 474 -5.79 -18.37 2.03
N THR A 475 -6.66 -19.28 2.48
CA THR A 475 -8.11 -19.29 2.22
C THR A 475 -8.88 -18.48 3.26
N ASP A 476 -8.20 -17.89 4.22
CA ASP A 476 -8.80 -17.21 5.36
C ASP A 476 -9.29 -15.82 4.92
N PRO A 477 -10.58 -15.52 5.09
CA PRO A 477 -11.14 -14.23 4.69
C PRO A 477 -10.63 -13.13 5.62
N PHE A 478 -9.90 -12.16 5.08
CA PHE A 478 -9.39 -11.03 5.86
C PHE A 478 -10.49 -10.18 6.51
N GLU A 479 -11.62 -10.01 5.82
CA GLU A 479 -12.75 -9.17 6.28
C GLU A 479 -13.64 -9.86 7.34
N ALA A 480 -13.36 -11.10 7.74
CA ALA A 480 -14.08 -11.76 8.82
C ALA A 480 -13.72 -11.16 10.19
N ASP A 481 -14.48 -11.51 11.23
CA ASP A 481 -14.01 -11.31 12.59
C ASP A 481 -12.88 -12.31 12.89
N TRP A 482 -11.90 -11.88 13.66
CA TRP A 482 -10.73 -12.68 14.02
C TRP A 482 -10.53 -12.78 15.52
N ILE A 483 -11.20 -11.95 16.33
CA ILE A 483 -10.91 -11.88 17.76
C ILE A 483 -11.58 -13.06 18.44
N ASP A 484 -10.78 -14.02 18.90
CA ASP A 484 -11.25 -15.16 19.69
C ASP A 484 -10.88 -14.99 21.18
N PRO A 485 -11.84 -14.66 22.06
CA PRO A 485 -11.61 -14.54 23.50
C PRO A 485 -11.24 -15.87 24.18
N GLU A 486 -11.65 -17.01 23.62
CA GLU A 486 -11.44 -18.33 24.26
C GLU A 486 -9.96 -18.69 24.34
N VAL A 487 -9.14 -18.19 23.40
CA VAL A 487 -7.67 -18.33 23.41
C VAL A 487 -7.05 -17.82 24.73
N ALA A 488 -7.62 -16.76 25.30
CA ALA A 488 -7.18 -16.20 26.58
C ALA A 488 -7.91 -16.79 27.81
N GLY A 489 -8.79 -17.77 27.61
CA GLY A 489 -9.69 -18.28 28.66
C GLY A 489 -10.77 -17.28 29.05
N LEU A 490 -11.09 -16.33 28.17
CA LEU A 490 -12.13 -15.32 28.36
C LEU A 490 -13.39 -15.73 27.58
N LYS A 491 -14.56 -15.22 27.99
CA LYS A 491 -15.85 -15.62 27.39
C LYS A 491 -16.37 -14.62 26.36
N SER A 492 -15.90 -13.38 26.42
CA SER A 492 -16.41 -12.32 25.57
C SER A 492 -15.38 -11.23 25.26
N SER A 493 -15.63 -10.47 24.20
CA SER A 493 -14.86 -9.26 23.88
C SER A 493 -14.99 -8.16 24.93
N ASN A 494 -16.00 -8.21 25.81
CA ASN A 494 -16.07 -7.32 26.96
C ASN A 494 -15.05 -7.72 28.03
N ASP A 495 -14.88 -9.01 28.28
CA ASP A 495 -13.90 -9.52 29.26
C ASP A 495 -12.47 -9.11 28.88
N ILE A 496 -12.17 -9.09 27.57
CA ILE A 496 -10.87 -8.60 27.07
C ILE A 496 -10.69 -7.11 27.39
N ARG A 497 -11.72 -6.30 27.17
CA ARG A 497 -11.71 -4.86 27.50
C ARG A 497 -11.58 -4.63 29.00
N ASP A 498 -12.27 -5.44 29.81
CA ASP A 498 -12.20 -5.39 31.27
C ASP A 498 -10.77 -5.65 31.75
N TRP A 499 -10.15 -6.72 31.26
CA TRP A 499 -8.77 -7.07 31.61
C TRP A 499 -7.78 -6.01 31.14
N TRP A 500 -7.96 -5.47 29.93
CA TRP A 500 -7.12 -4.40 29.42
C TRP A 500 -7.21 -3.14 30.29
N PHE A 501 -8.41 -2.75 30.69
CA PHE A 501 -8.59 -1.59 31.57
C PHE A 501 -7.90 -1.80 32.93
N GLN A 502 -7.96 -3.01 33.50
CA GLN A 502 -7.21 -3.36 34.72
C GLN A 502 -5.69 -3.18 34.54
N LEU A 503 -5.13 -3.57 33.39
CA LEU A 503 -3.71 -3.34 33.09
C LEU A 503 -3.37 -1.85 32.99
N VAL A 504 -4.20 -1.07 32.30
CA VAL A 504 -4.00 0.37 32.16
C VAL A 504 -4.03 1.06 33.52
N GLN A 505 -4.94 0.65 34.41
CA GLN A 505 -4.99 1.12 35.80
C GLN A 505 -3.75 0.69 36.59
N ALA A 506 -3.32 -0.57 36.48
CA ALA A 506 -2.13 -1.07 37.17
C ALA A 506 -0.84 -0.33 36.73
N MET A 507 -0.77 0.12 35.48
CA MET A 507 0.33 0.95 34.97
C MET A 507 0.19 2.43 35.31
N GLY A 508 -0.97 2.88 35.83
CA GLY A 508 -1.25 4.29 36.13
C GLY A 508 -1.40 5.19 34.89
N ILE A 509 -1.71 4.60 33.73
CA ILE A 509 -1.87 5.34 32.46
C ILE A 509 -3.32 5.78 32.24
N ASP A 510 -4.26 5.21 33.00
CA ASP A 510 -5.69 5.52 32.93
C ASP A 510 -5.96 7.02 33.14
N ASP A 511 -5.25 7.68 34.06
CA ASP A 511 -5.41 9.11 34.33
C ASP A 511 -5.06 9.96 33.10
N PHE A 512 -3.96 9.62 32.42
CA PHE A 512 -3.57 10.27 31.19
C PHE A 512 -4.63 10.08 30.10
N MET A 513 -5.16 8.87 29.99
CA MET A 513 -6.24 8.57 29.05
C MET A 513 -7.47 9.42 29.36
N VAL A 514 -8.03 9.37 30.58
CA VAL A 514 -9.22 10.16 30.92
C VAL A 514 -9.01 11.67 30.67
N ARG A 515 -7.85 12.23 31.01
CA ARG A 515 -7.53 13.63 30.71
C ARG A 515 -7.47 13.93 29.22
N ARG A 516 -6.94 13.00 28.43
CA ARG A 516 -6.97 13.11 26.97
C ARG A 516 -8.40 13.03 26.44
N ALA A 517 -9.27 12.19 27.02
CA ALA A 517 -10.69 12.07 26.65
C ALA A 517 -11.40 13.41 26.86
N LEU A 518 -11.13 14.06 28.00
CA LEU A 518 -11.66 15.38 28.35
C LEU A 518 -11.36 16.43 27.27
N ARG A 519 -10.22 16.33 26.60
CA ARG A 519 -9.79 17.27 25.55
C ARG A 519 -10.20 16.86 24.12
N SER A 520 -10.72 15.64 23.94
CA SER A 520 -11.16 15.14 22.64
C SER A 520 -12.65 15.31 22.42
N GLN A 521 -13.05 15.35 21.14
CA GLN A 521 -14.43 15.18 20.71
C GLN A 521 -14.76 13.69 20.68
N ILE A 522 -15.87 13.29 21.29
CA ILE A 522 -16.28 11.89 21.39
C ILE A 522 -17.30 11.57 20.31
N ASP A 523 -17.09 10.45 19.61
CA ASP A 523 -18.05 9.91 18.65
C ASP A 523 -19.24 9.29 19.39
N VAL A 524 -20.40 9.96 19.28
CA VAL A 524 -21.65 9.56 19.92
C VAL A 524 -22.10 8.16 19.47
N SER A 525 -21.82 7.78 18.21
CA SER A 525 -22.26 6.49 17.67
C SER A 525 -21.53 5.30 18.31
N ARG A 526 -20.29 5.51 18.78
CA ARG A 526 -19.44 4.48 19.38
C ARG A 526 -19.52 4.45 20.89
N HIS A 527 -19.76 5.59 21.53
CA HIS A 527 -19.68 5.76 22.99
C HIS A 527 -20.95 6.35 23.59
N GLN A 528 -22.12 5.88 23.14
CA GLN A 528 -23.43 6.37 23.58
C GLN A 528 -23.59 6.41 25.11
N ALA A 529 -23.20 5.34 25.80
CA ALA A 529 -23.29 5.24 27.26
C ALA A 529 -22.55 6.36 28.00
N LEU A 530 -21.36 6.77 27.53
CA LEU A 530 -20.61 7.89 28.13
C LEU A 530 -21.32 9.22 27.87
N THR A 531 -21.77 9.43 26.62
CA THR A 531 -22.38 10.70 26.20
C THR A 531 -23.73 10.95 26.88
N GLU A 532 -24.53 9.91 27.12
CA GLU A 532 -25.79 9.98 27.85
C GLU A 532 -25.57 10.20 29.35
N ALA A 533 -24.56 9.56 29.93
CA ALA A 533 -24.28 9.67 31.37
C ALA A 533 -23.73 11.05 31.79
N ILE A 534 -23.08 11.79 30.89
CA ILE A 534 -22.48 13.09 31.22
C ILE A 534 -23.52 14.21 31.35
N VAL A 535 -24.59 14.19 30.56
CA VAL A 535 -25.59 15.27 30.55
C VAL A 535 -26.25 15.46 31.92
N PRO A 536 -26.70 14.40 32.63
CA PRO A 536 -27.25 14.51 33.98
C PRO A 536 -26.27 15.01 35.05
N LEU A 537 -24.95 14.87 34.84
CA LEU A 537 -23.93 15.26 35.81
C LEU A 537 -23.59 16.76 35.77
N ARG A 538 -24.02 17.48 34.73
CA ARG A 538 -23.76 18.92 34.55
C ARG A 538 -24.12 19.77 35.79
N PRO A 539 -25.29 19.61 36.46
CA PRO A 539 -25.64 20.40 37.64
C PRO A 539 -24.72 20.14 38.85
N GLU A 540 -24.26 18.89 39.00
CA GLU A 540 -23.35 18.53 40.09
C GLU A 540 -21.94 19.11 39.85
N ILE A 541 -21.41 18.95 38.64
CA ILE A 541 -20.13 19.53 38.22
C ILE A 541 -20.17 21.06 38.41
N ALA A 542 -21.26 21.68 37.97
CA ALA A 542 -21.53 23.09 38.15
C ALA A 542 -21.44 23.53 39.63
N LYS A 543 -22.07 22.78 40.54
CA LYS A 543 -22.05 23.07 41.97
C LYS A 543 -20.63 22.97 42.54
N ARG A 544 -19.90 21.92 42.22
CA ARG A 544 -18.52 21.70 42.71
C ARG A 544 -17.55 22.77 42.20
N LEU A 545 -17.70 23.21 40.95
CA LEU A 545 -16.89 24.31 40.41
C LEU A 545 -17.16 25.63 41.14
N THR A 546 -18.41 25.90 41.53
CA THR A 546 -18.75 27.07 42.35
C THR A 546 -18.17 26.96 43.76
N GLU A 547 -18.26 25.80 44.41
CA GLU A 547 -17.67 25.55 45.73
C GLU A 547 -16.13 25.69 45.72
N ALA A 548 -15.49 25.24 44.65
CA ALA A 548 -14.06 25.38 44.43
C ALA A 548 -13.62 26.81 44.02
N LYS A 549 -14.56 27.76 43.93
CA LYS A 549 -14.34 29.13 43.45
C LYS A 549 -13.68 29.15 42.06
N LEU A 550 -14.14 28.32 41.12
CA LEU A 550 -13.65 28.25 39.73
C LEU A 550 -14.67 28.80 38.71
N ASP A 551 -15.80 29.31 39.17
CA ASP A 551 -16.91 29.75 38.30
C ASP A 551 -16.58 31.02 37.50
N ASP A 552 -15.64 31.85 37.95
CA ASP A 552 -15.18 33.06 37.28
C ASP A 552 -14.35 32.80 36.01
N VAL A 553 -13.80 31.59 35.87
CA VAL A 553 -13.01 31.18 34.69
C VAL A 553 -13.77 30.18 33.80
N VAL A 554 -14.99 29.80 34.17
CA VAL A 554 -15.87 28.88 33.42
C VAL A 554 -17.08 29.64 32.88
N TYR A 555 -17.09 29.86 31.57
CA TYR A 555 -18.16 30.57 30.89
C TYR A 555 -19.20 29.58 30.36
N ARG A 556 -20.23 29.34 31.17
CA ARG A 556 -21.35 28.45 30.83
C ARG A 556 -22.23 29.04 29.74
N PHE A 557 -22.86 28.18 28.94
CA PHE A 557 -23.83 28.63 27.95
C PHE A 557 -25.15 29.00 28.63
N HIS A 558 -25.57 30.24 28.42
CA HIS A 558 -26.88 30.73 28.85
C HIS A 558 -27.56 31.43 27.68
N PRO A 559 -28.85 31.15 27.39
CA PRO A 559 -29.53 31.71 26.23
C PRO A 559 -29.63 33.24 26.29
N ASP A 560 -29.73 33.80 27.51
CA ASP A 560 -29.89 35.23 27.76
C ASP A 560 -28.59 35.99 28.04
N LYS A 561 -27.43 35.32 28.07
CA LYS A 561 -26.14 35.97 28.37
C LYS A 561 -25.18 35.87 27.20
N PHE A 562 -24.37 36.90 27.02
CA PHE A 562 -23.26 36.89 26.08
C PHE A 562 -22.08 36.12 26.71
N ASN A 563 -21.55 35.13 26.00
CA ASN A 563 -20.42 34.33 26.45
C ASN A 563 -19.12 34.91 25.89
N ALA A 564 -18.31 35.55 26.75
CA ALA A 564 -17.13 36.30 26.34
C ALA A 564 -16.00 35.42 25.73
N VAL A 565 -15.98 34.12 26.04
CA VAL A 565 -14.97 33.15 25.58
C VAL A 565 -15.42 32.41 24.31
N SER A 566 -16.66 32.62 23.88
CA SER A 566 -17.21 32.03 22.67
C SER A 566 -17.11 33.00 21.49
N PRO A 567 -16.80 32.51 20.27
CA PRO A 567 -16.82 33.36 19.08
C PRO A 567 -18.19 33.97 18.82
N LEU A 568 -18.22 35.05 18.03
CA LEU A 568 -19.48 35.74 17.72
C LEU A 568 -20.54 34.81 17.14
N GLY A 569 -20.19 33.88 16.27
CA GLY A 569 -21.16 32.94 15.67
C GLY A 569 -21.92 32.12 16.72
N ALA A 570 -21.22 31.64 17.74
CA ALA A 570 -21.84 30.92 18.84
C ALA A 570 -22.76 31.81 19.68
N ASN A 571 -22.39 33.09 19.83
CA ASN A 571 -23.24 34.07 20.50
C ASN A 571 -24.42 34.55 19.63
N LEU A 572 -24.30 34.63 18.32
CA LEU A 572 -25.38 35.14 17.48
C LEU A 572 -26.46 34.07 17.25
N LEU A 573 -26.03 32.83 17.05
CA LEU A 573 -26.90 31.71 16.69
C LEU A 573 -27.30 30.83 17.87
N TYR A 574 -26.64 30.97 19.02
CA TYR A 574 -26.73 30.02 20.14
C TYR A 574 -26.50 28.56 19.67
N ALA A 575 -25.46 28.39 18.86
CA ALA A 575 -25.15 27.17 18.14
C ALA A 575 -23.63 27.02 17.92
N LEU A 576 -23.13 25.80 17.77
CA LEU A 576 -21.72 25.53 17.49
C LEU A 576 -21.55 24.99 16.07
N PRO A 577 -20.42 25.29 15.41
CA PRO A 577 -20.21 24.81 14.05
C PRO A 577 -20.01 23.29 14.04
N THR A 578 -20.63 22.60 13.08
CA THR A 578 -20.55 21.14 12.92
C THR A 578 -19.16 20.66 12.47
N ARG A 579 -18.36 21.58 11.91
CA ARG A 579 -16.99 21.37 11.46
C ARG A 579 -16.15 22.62 11.72
N LYS A 580 -14.82 22.51 11.61
CA LYS A 580 -13.92 23.68 11.70
C LYS A 580 -14.18 24.62 10.51
N LEU A 581 -14.81 25.76 10.75
CA LEU A 581 -15.09 26.78 9.74
C LEU A 581 -13.91 27.77 9.66
N THR A 582 -13.30 27.89 8.48
CA THR A 582 -12.34 28.96 8.19
C THR A 582 -13.05 30.19 7.66
N GLN A 583 -12.41 31.35 7.78
CA GLN A 583 -12.93 32.65 7.36
C GLN A 583 -13.21 32.65 5.85
N LEU A 584 -12.30 32.04 5.07
CA LEU A 584 -12.46 31.83 3.62
C LEU A 584 -13.62 30.88 3.29
N SER A 585 -13.88 29.86 4.11
CA SER A 585 -15.03 28.98 3.90
C SER A 585 -16.33 29.71 4.19
N LEU A 586 -16.37 30.48 5.28
CA LEU A 586 -17.56 31.22 5.69
C LEU A 586 -17.88 32.38 4.75
N SER A 587 -16.87 33.04 4.18
CA SER A 587 -17.05 34.14 3.21
C SER A 587 -17.67 33.68 1.89
N ARG A 588 -17.55 32.38 1.55
CA ARG A 588 -18.14 31.79 0.34
C ARG A 588 -19.60 31.36 0.53
N GLU A 589 -20.09 31.35 1.77
CA GLU A 589 -21.47 30.99 2.07
C GLU A 589 -22.40 32.17 1.72
N ILE A 590 -23.13 32.04 0.62
CA ILE A 590 -23.98 33.11 0.06
C ILE A 590 -25.02 33.59 1.10
N ASN A 591 -25.63 32.64 1.81
CA ASN A 591 -26.64 32.93 2.83
C ASN A 591 -26.04 33.69 4.03
N PHE A 592 -24.77 33.46 4.37
CA PHE A 592 -24.14 34.10 5.53
C PHE A 592 -24.11 35.63 5.39
N VAL A 593 -23.62 36.14 4.25
CA VAL A 593 -23.53 37.59 3.99
C VAL A 593 -24.91 38.22 3.95
N GLN A 594 -25.87 37.55 3.31
CA GLN A 594 -27.26 38.03 3.21
C GLN A 594 -27.93 38.12 4.58
N ILE A 595 -27.73 37.14 5.45
CA ILE A 595 -28.27 37.16 6.82
C ILE A 595 -27.68 38.33 7.60
N MET A 596 -26.36 38.53 7.56
CA MET A 596 -25.73 39.63 8.30
C MET A 596 -26.23 41.01 7.85
N ARG A 597 -26.49 41.18 6.54
CA ARG A 597 -27.10 42.39 5.99
C ARG A 597 -28.55 42.55 6.43
N ALA A 598 -29.35 41.48 6.37
CA ALA A 598 -30.75 41.49 6.78
C ALA A 598 -30.95 41.80 8.28
N GLN A 599 -30.01 41.41 9.13
CA GLN A 599 -30.01 41.73 10.56
C GLN A 599 -29.45 43.12 10.88
N GLY A 600 -28.99 43.87 9.87
CA GLY A 600 -28.49 45.23 10.03
C GLY A 600 -27.19 45.35 10.84
N ILE A 601 -26.41 44.26 10.96
CA ILE A 601 -25.14 44.22 11.70
C ILE A 601 -23.91 44.18 10.79
N ALA A 602 -24.08 44.00 9.48
CA ALA A 602 -22.95 43.85 8.54
C ALA A 602 -21.95 45.01 8.61
N ASN A 603 -22.41 46.26 8.65
CA ASN A 603 -21.53 47.44 8.71
C ASN A 603 -20.76 47.53 10.03
N GLU A 604 -21.38 47.13 11.14
CA GLU A 604 -20.71 47.09 12.45
C GLU A 604 -19.63 46.03 12.47
N LEU A 605 -19.90 44.86 11.88
CA LEU A 605 -18.94 43.77 11.76
C LEU A 605 -17.75 44.12 10.88
N THR A 606 -17.97 44.76 9.72
CA THR A 606 -16.88 45.20 8.86
C THR A 606 -16.04 46.30 9.54
N ASN A 607 -16.68 47.21 10.29
CA ASN A 607 -15.99 48.22 11.10
C ASN A 607 -15.12 47.60 12.20
N MET A 608 -15.67 46.68 12.98
CA MET A 608 -14.89 45.93 13.97
C MET A 608 -13.69 45.28 13.30
N SER A 609 -13.91 44.55 12.21
CA SER A 609 -12.85 43.85 11.48
C SER A 609 -11.74 44.78 11.02
N ALA A 610 -12.07 45.95 10.48
CA ALA A 610 -11.08 46.95 10.09
C ALA A 610 -10.28 47.45 11.30
N THR A 611 -10.96 47.85 12.38
CA THR A 611 -10.28 48.29 13.62
C THR A 611 -9.39 47.21 14.22
N LEU A 612 -9.80 45.94 14.13
CA LEU A 612 -9.01 44.81 14.60
C LEU A 612 -7.76 44.59 13.78
N ILE A 613 -7.88 44.56 12.46
CA ILE A 613 -6.75 44.36 11.57
C ILE A 613 -5.79 45.55 11.64
N GLU A 614 -6.30 46.78 11.77
CA GLU A 614 -5.48 47.98 12.02
C GLU A 614 -4.74 47.88 13.35
N SER A 615 -5.40 47.45 14.43
CA SER A 615 -4.78 47.28 15.74
C SER A 615 -3.71 46.20 15.74
N LEU A 616 -3.97 45.06 15.07
CA LEU A 616 -2.99 43.99 14.89
C LEU A 616 -1.80 44.46 14.04
N THR A 617 -2.05 45.23 12.99
CA THR A 617 -1.00 45.80 12.13
C THR A 617 -0.16 46.82 12.87
N ALA A 618 -0.77 47.65 13.72
CA ALA A 618 -0.06 48.60 14.58
C ALA A 618 0.77 47.90 15.67
N THR A 619 0.28 46.77 16.20
CA THR A 619 0.94 46.04 17.30
C THR A 619 2.07 45.13 16.82
N PHE A 620 1.85 44.38 15.73
CA PHE A 620 2.78 43.34 15.26
C PHE A 620 3.45 43.67 13.92
N GLY A 621 3.03 44.71 13.21
CA GLY A 621 3.56 45.02 11.87
C GLY A 621 3.21 43.95 10.84
N HIS A 622 3.93 43.96 9.70
CA HIS A 622 3.76 42.99 8.62
C HIS A 622 4.64 41.74 8.80
N ASP A 623 5.72 41.84 9.60
CA ASP A 623 6.71 40.78 9.82
C ASP A 623 6.62 40.12 11.21
N GLY A 624 5.74 40.62 12.10
CA GLY A 624 5.57 40.10 13.47
C GLY A 624 4.62 38.91 13.59
N THR A 625 4.27 38.24 12.50
CA THR A 625 3.43 37.02 12.51
C THR A 625 4.06 35.87 13.28
N ASN A 626 5.39 35.90 13.45
CA ASN A 626 6.15 34.96 14.28
C ASN A 626 6.08 35.24 15.79
N HIS A 627 5.45 36.33 16.21
CA HIS A 627 5.34 36.66 17.64
C HIS A 627 4.41 35.66 18.35
N PRO A 628 4.77 35.12 19.54
CA PRO A 628 3.96 34.12 20.25
C PRO A 628 2.51 34.56 20.53
N LEU A 629 2.28 35.85 20.77
CA LEU A 629 0.92 36.40 20.96
C LEU A 629 0.11 36.44 19.65
N PHE A 630 0.75 36.63 18.50
CA PHE A 630 0.06 36.59 17.20
C PHE A 630 -0.32 35.15 16.84
N GLN A 631 0.58 34.19 17.06
CA GLN A 631 0.31 32.78 16.79
C GLN A 631 -0.88 32.23 17.61
N ARG A 632 -1.12 32.77 18.81
CA ARG A 632 -2.30 32.44 19.64
C ARG A 632 -3.63 32.89 19.04
N LEU A 633 -3.63 33.82 18.09
CA LEU A 633 -4.84 34.25 17.37
C LEU A 633 -5.25 33.24 16.29
N ASN A 634 -4.38 32.28 15.94
CA ASN A 634 -4.66 31.22 14.98
C ASN A 634 -5.15 31.74 13.61
N ILE A 635 -4.62 32.88 13.16
CA ILE A 635 -4.80 33.46 11.82
C ILE A 635 -3.59 33.07 10.97
N ASP A 636 -3.84 32.57 9.77
CA ASP A 636 -2.77 32.32 8.80
C ASP A 636 -2.12 33.62 8.30
N GLU A 637 -0.81 33.62 8.05
CA GLU A 637 -0.07 34.79 7.61
C GLU A 637 -0.57 35.34 6.25
N GLU A 638 -0.92 34.46 5.31
CA GLU A 638 -1.44 34.85 4.01
C GLU A 638 -2.81 35.52 4.16
N LEU A 639 -3.66 34.95 5.01
CA LEU A 639 -4.98 35.51 5.32
C LEU A 639 -4.85 36.88 5.99
N TYR A 640 -3.93 37.04 6.93
CA TYR A 640 -3.68 38.32 7.60
C TYR A 640 -3.20 39.40 6.60
N LYS A 641 -2.26 39.08 5.72
CA LYS A 641 -1.79 39.99 4.66
C LYS A 641 -2.93 40.39 3.71
N ARG A 642 -3.78 39.43 3.32
CA ARG A 642 -4.95 39.70 2.48
C ARG A 642 -5.95 40.61 3.17
N LEU A 643 -6.27 40.36 4.45
CA LEU A 643 -7.17 41.23 5.23
C LEU A 643 -6.61 42.65 5.39
N GLY A 644 -5.30 42.80 5.61
CA GLY A 644 -4.64 44.11 5.64
C GLY A 644 -4.77 44.88 4.32
N ALA A 645 -4.60 44.19 3.19
CA ALA A 645 -4.81 44.80 1.87
C ALA A 645 -6.27 45.22 1.64
N ILE A 646 -7.23 44.41 2.08
CA ILE A 646 -8.67 44.72 1.99
C ILE A 646 -9.01 45.96 2.82
N VAL A 647 -8.50 46.06 4.05
CA VAL A 647 -8.73 47.23 4.92
C VAL A 647 -8.15 48.51 4.33
N LYS A 648 -6.93 48.46 3.74
CA LYS A 648 -6.34 49.60 3.05
C LYS A 648 -7.16 50.04 1.84
N LYS A 649 -7.67 49.08 1.05
CA LYS A 649 -8.54 49.36 -0.10
C LYS A 649 -9.86 49.98 0.36
N ARG A 650 -10.48 49.44 1.42
CA ARG A 650 -11.69 49.97 2.06
C ARG A 650 -11.58 51.45 2.40
N GLN A 651 -10.44 51.90 2.95
CA GLN A 651 -10.20 53.30 3.29
C GLN A 651 -10.20 54.23 2.06
N SER A 652 -9.84 53.72 0.87
CA SER A 652 -9.76 54.50 -0.37
C SER A 652 -11.07 54.59 -1.16
N VAL A 653 -11.89 53.53 -1.15
CA VAL A 653 -13.09 53.42 -2.00
C VAL A 653 -14.40 53.26 -1.22
N GLY A 654 -14.35 53.03 0.09
CA GLY A 654 -15.53 52.76 0.92
C GLY A 654 -16.13 51.37 0.72
N ASP A 655 -17.19 51.07 1.48
CA ASP A 655 -17.81 49.72 1.53
C ASP A 655 -18.58 49.36 0.26
N ALA A 656 -19.10 50.35 -0.45
CA ALA A 656 -19.95 50.15 -1.63
C ALA A 656 -19.16 49.68 -2.87
N ASP A 657 -17.88 50.05 -2.96
CA ASP A 657 -17.00 49.78 -4.11
C ASP A 657 -15.99 48.65 -3.83
N LEU A 658 -16.12 47.97 -2.69
CA LEU A 658 -15.35 46.76 -2.38
C LEU A 658 -15.91 45.58 -3.19
N PRO A 659 -15.05 44.74 -3.81
CA PRO A 659 -15.50 43.50 -4.43
C PRO A 659 -16.27 42.63 -3.44
N ASP A 660 -17.35 41.99 -3.89
CA ASP A 660 -18.22 41.18 -3.02
C ASP A 660 -17.44 40.10 -2.24
N GLU A 661 -16.41 39.51 -2.84
CA GLU A 661 -15.54 38.53 -2.18
C GLU A 661 -14.73 39.14 -1.03
N ASP A 662 -14.19 40.34 -1.22
CA ASP A 662 -13.39 41.04 -0.21
C ASP A 662 -14.29 41.53 0.94
N TYR A 663 -15.50 42.02 0.60
CA TYR A 663 -16.52 42.41 1.57
C TYR A 663 -17.00 41.21 2.40
N ALA A 664 -17.26 40.07 1.76
CA ALA A 664 -17.65 38.84 2.44
C ALA A 664 -16.53 38.33 3.36
N LEU A 665 -15.27 38.43 2.93
CA LEU A 665 -14.13 37.96 3.73
C LEU A 665 -13.92 38.81 4.98
N ILE A 666 -13.89 40.14 4.85
CA ILE A 666 -13.73 41.03 6.00
C ILE A 666 -14.88 40.89 7.01
N LEU A 667 -16.12 40.63 6.53
CA LEU A 667 -17.29 40.40 7.38
C LEU A 667 -17.16 39.18 8.32
N THR A 668 -16.34 38.20 7.96
CA THR A 668 -16.20 36.94 8.73
C THR A 668 -15.22 37.03 9.90
N VAL A 669 -14.37 38.06 9.94
CA VAL A 669 -13.29 38.20 10.93
C VAL A 669 -13.81 38.18 12.39
N PRO A 670 -14.92 38.84 12.77
CA PRO A 670 -15.41 38.81 14.15
C PRO A 670 -15.95 37.44 14.59
N PHE A 671 -16.21 36.53 13.64
CA PHE A 671 -16.60 35.15 13.91
C PHE A 671 -15.40 34.25 14.22
N ALA A 672 -14.17 34.72 13.99
CA ALA A 672 -12.95 34.00 14.31
C ALA A 672 -12.55 34.11 15.79
N PHE A 673 -13.01 35.17 16.48
CA PHE A 673 -12.51 35.55 17.79
C PHE A 673 -13.60 35.70 18.82
N SER A 674 -13.22 35.49 20.07
CA SER A 674 -14.05 35.75 21.24
C SER A 674 -13.85 37.18 21.76
N ALA A 675 -14.80 37.68 22.55
CA ALA A 675 -14.68 39.00 23.17
C ALA A 675 -13.53 39.05 24.20
N GLU A 676 -13.16 37.92 24.82
CA GLU A 676 -11.99 37.81 25.70
C GLU A 676 -10.68 38.09 24.96
N GLN A 677 -10.55 37.61 23.72
CA GLN A 677 -9.31 37.75 22.95
C GLN A 677 -9.07 39.18 22.45
N ILE A 678 -10.15 39.95 22.19
CA ILE A 678 -10.07 41.22 21.46
C ILE A 678 -10.86 42.36 22.12
N GLY A 679 -11.29 42.15 23.37
CA GLY A 679 -11.83 43.14 24.32
C GLY A 679 -12.54 44.36 23.73
N PRO A 680 -11.83 45.48 23.46
CA PRO A 680 -12.43 46.76 23.07
C PRO A 680 -13.33 46.74 21.84
N ALA A 681 -13.16 45.77 20.94
CA ALA A 681 -13.97 45.70 19.72
C ALA A 681 -15.41 45.20 19.95
N PHE A 682 -15.68 44.54 21.06
CA PHE A 682 -17.03 44.12 21.45
C PHE A 682 -17.58 45.07 22.53
N SER A 683 -18.17 46.19 22.12
CA SER A 683 -18.84 47.12 23.04
C SER A 683 -20.05 46.47 23.73
N GLU A 684 -20.41 46.94 24.93
CA GLU A 684 -21.59 46.42 25.64
C GLU A 684 -22.88 46.60 24.82
N ALA A 685 -23.05 47.75 24.15
CA ALA A 685 -24.17 47.99 23.25
C ALA A 685 -24.25 46.95 22.11
N PHE A 686 -23.10 46.53 21.56
CA PHE A 686 -23.08 45.50 20.53
C PHE A 686 -23.42 44.11 21.09
N LYS A 687 -22.94 43.78 22.30
CA LYS A 687 -23.30 42.51 22.97
C LYS A 687 -24.80 42.41 23.21
N GLU A 688 -25.44 43.49 23.68
CA GLU A 688 -26.90 43.55 23.87
C GLU A 688 -27.64 43.35 22.55
N ARG A 689 -27.20 44.01 21.48
CA ARG A 689 -27.78 43.86 20.14
C ARG A 689 -27.67 42.44 19.60
N VAL A 690 -26.54 41.77 19.82
CA VAL A 690 -26.35 40.36 19.45
C VAL A 690 -27.34 39.45 20.20
N LEU A 691 -27.61 39.72 21.48
CA LEU A 691 -28.59 38.97 22.27
C LEU A 691 -30.02 39.23 21.81
N GLU A 692 -30.34 40.46 21.42
CA GLU A 692 -31.65 40.81 20.86
C GLU A 692 -31.90 40.06 19.53
N ILE A 693 -30.93 40.09 18.62
CA ILE A 693 -30.99 39.36 17.35
C ILE A 693 -31.10 37.85 17.58
N ARG A 694 -30.34 37.31 18.55
CA ARG A 694 -30.43 35.89 18.93
C ARG A 694 -31.87 35.53 19.34
N LYS A 695 -32.49 36.33 20.23
CA LYS A 695 -33.84 36.08 20.74
C LYS A 695 -34.91 36.13 19.64
N GLN A 696 -34.78 37.06 18.70
CA GLN A 696 -35.78 37.26 17.66
C GLN A 696 -35.60 36.29 16.48
N ASN A 697 -34.36 36.05 16.04
CA ASN A 697 -34.08 35.51 14.70
C ASN A 697 -33.15 34.29 14.66
N ALA A 698 -32.57 33.81 15.78
CA ALA A 698 -31.60 32.71 15.76
C ALA A 698 -32.11 31.44 15.06
N THR A 699 -33.35 31.02 15.34
CA THR A 699 -33.95 29.82 14.73
C THR A 699 -34.09 29.94 13.20
N GLN A 700 -34.45 31.13 12.70
CA GLN A 700 -34.55 31.39 11.28
C GLN A 700 -33.17 31.42 10.61
N MET A 701 -32.19 32.06 11.25
CA MET A 701 -30.81 32.13 10.77
C MET A 701 -30.17 30.74 10.70
N LEU A 702 -30.42 29.89 11.70
CA LEU A 702 -29.94 28.50 11.72
C LEU A 702 -30.50 27.67 10.56
N ARG A 703 -31.81 27.80 10.26
CA ARG A 703 -32.42 27.12 9.11
C ARG A 703 -31.83 27.57 7.78
N ALA A 704 -31.44 28.84 7.66
CA ALA A 704 -30.84 29.38 6.45
C ALA A 704 -29.36 28.99 6.25
N LEU A 705 -28.67 28.57 7.32
CA LEU A 705 -27.27 28.12 7.33
C LEU A 705 -27.15 26.58 7.32
N ASP A 706 -28.12 25.91 6.72
CA ASP A 706 -28.35 24.45 6.68
C ASP A 706 -27.10 23.57 6.92
N GLY A 707 -27.08 22.83 8.04
CA GLY A 707 -26.03 21.87 8.39
C GLY A 707 -24.68 22.45 8.83
N LEU A 708 -24.46 23.77 8.77
CA LEU A 708 -23.20 24.40 9.19
C LEU A 708 -23.07 24.56 10.71
N PHE A 709 -24.21 24.71 11.41
CA PHE A 709 -24.27 24.92 12.85
C PHE A 709 -25.29 24.00 13.52
N GLU A 710 -24.96 23.52 14.72
CA GLU A 710 -25.80 22.70 15.57
C GLU A 710 -26.21 23.50 16.82
N PRO A 711 -27.52 23.57 17.15
CA PRO A 711 -28.01 24.37 18.28
C PRO A 711 -27.46 23.85 19.62
N ILE A 712 -27.18 24.77 20.55
CA ILE A 712 -26.76 24.44 21.91
C ILE A 712 -28.01 24.06 22.72
N ASP A 713 -28.10 22.79 23.14
CA ASP A 713 -29.19 22.26 23.96
C ASP A 713 -28.64 21.71 25.30
N SER A 714 -29.17 22.21 26.42
CA SER A 714 -28.75 21.76 27.76
C SER A 714 -29.16 20.33 28.09
N ASN A 715 -30.13 19.77 27.36
CA ASN A 715 -30.63 18.40 27.56
C ASN A 715 -29.94 17.36 26.67
N ARG A 716 -29.02 17.77 25.80
CA ARG A 716 -28.32 16.87 24.86
C ARG A 716 -26.80 17.00 24.97
N TYR A 717 -26.12 15.93 24.59
CA TYR A 717 -24.68 15.96 24.34
C TYR A 717 -24.43 16.70 23.02
N ILE A 718 -23.40 17.55 22.97
CA ILE A 718 -23.08 18.37 21.81
C ILE A 718 -21.82 17.78 21.14
N PRO A 719 -21.93 17.08 19.99
CA PRO A 719 -20.81 16.40 19.33
C PRO A 719 -19.64 17.32 18.95
N ALA A 720 -19.93 18.57 18.58
CA ALA A 720 -18.91 19.55 18.20
C ALA A 720 -18.01 19.99 19.38
N MET A 721 -18.40 19.68 20.63
CA MET A 721 -17.64 20.02 21.83
C MET A 721 -16.77 18.89 22.34
N THR A 722 -15.70 19.25 23.03
CA THR A 722 -14.92 18.27 23.79
C THR A 722 -15.75 17.68 24.92
N LEU A 723 -15.33 16.52 25.43
CA LEU A 723 -15.96 15.88 26.58
C LEU A 723 -15.98 16.83 27.81
N MET A 724 -14.88 17.57 28.04
CA MET A 724 -14.80 18.61 29.06
C MET A 724 -15.85 19.70 28.86
N GLY A 725 -15.93 20.25 27.65
CA GLY A 725 -16.88 21.32 27.33
C GLY A 725 -18.34 20.87 27.51
N ASN A 726 -18.63 19.62 27.18
CA ASN A 726 -19.93 19.00 27.45
C ASN A 726 -20.21 18.83 28.95
N ALA A 727 -19.20 18.42 29.73
CA ALA A 727 -19.32 18.18 31.17
C ALA A 727 -19.57 19.47 31.96
N ILE A 728 -18.90 20.58 31.60
CA ILE A 728 -19.11 21.90 32.22
C ILE A 728 -20.23 22.71 31.56
N PHE A 729 -20.78 22.22 30.44
CA PHE A 729 -21.73 22.93 29.57
C PHE A 729 -21.30 24.38 29.27
N GLY A 730 -20.08 24.54 28.77
CA GLY A 730 -19.45 25.84 28.60
C GLY A 730 -18.05 25.79 28.01
N ARG A 731 -17.34 26.92 28.09
CA ARG A 731 -15.94 27.05 27.70
C ARG A 731 -15.11 27.58 28.86
N ILE A 732 -13.85 27.15 28.91
CA ILE A 732 -12.87 27.62 29.89
C ILE A 732 -12.15 28.83 29.31
N SER A 733 -11.97 29.87 30.11
CA SER A 733 -11.20 31.06 29.75
C SER A 733 -9.77 30.71 29.33
N SER A 734 -9.28 31.37 28.27
CA SER A 734 -7.87 31.25 27.87
C SER A 734 -6.89 31.80 28.92
N MET A 735 -7.39 32.60 29.87
CA MET A 735 -6.65 33.15 30.99
C MET A 735 -6.68 32.26 32.25
N ALA A 736 -7.37 31.10 32.21
CA ALA A 736 -7.49 30.22 33.37
C ALA A 736 -6.13 29.66 33.85
N GLY A 737 -5.17 29.47 32.93
CA GLY A 737 -3.81 29.03 33.26
C GLY A 737 -3.81 27.77 34.15
N ALA A 738 -3.15 27.84 35.31
CA ALA A 738 -3.09 26.72 36.25
C ALA A 738 -4.46 26.28 36.80
N ARG A 739 -5.49 27.14 36.74
CA ARG A 739 -6.85 26.83 37.22
C ARG A 739 -7.61 25.91 36.26
N GLU A 740 -7.21 25.84 35.00
CA GLU A 740 -7.76 24.86 34.04
C GLU A 740 -7.55 23.43 34.52
N LYS A 741 -6.37 23.15 35.09
CA LYS A 741 -6.08 21.84 35.67
C LYS A 741 -6.99 21.49 36.86
N LEU A 742 -7.35 22.48 37.69
CA LEU A 742 -8.28 22.27 38.80
C LEU A 742 -9.71 21.98 38.31
N ILE A 743 -10.11 22.57 37.18
CA ILE A 743 -11.38 22.25 36.52
C ILE A 743 -11.33 20.81 35.99
N GLU A 744 -10.23 20.43 35.33
CA GLU A 744 -10.01 19.04 34.90
C GLU A 744 -10.11 18.06 36.06
N ASP A 745 -9.39 18.32 37.16
CA ASP A 745 -9.41 17.46 38.35
C ASP A 745 -10.81 17.33 38.94
N THR A 746 -11.59 18.43 38.97
CA THR A 746 -12.98 18.40 39.44
C THR A 746 -13.85 17.50 38.58
N VAL A 747 -13.75 17.60 37.25
CA VAL A 747 -14.52 16.77 36.32
C VAL A 747 -14.07 15.32 36.40
N VAL A 748 -12.77 15.04 36.46
CA VAL A 748 -12.23 13.67 36.61
C VAL A 748 -12.75 13.02 37.90
N ASN A 749 -12.80 13.76 39.00
CA ASN A 749 -13.30 13.25 40.28
C ASN A 749 -14.79 12.88 40.18
N VAL A 750 -15.62 13.75 39.61
CA VAL A 750 -17.05 13.46 39.39
C VAL A 750 -17.24 12.23 38.48
N LEU A 751 -16.49 12.14 37.37
CA LEU A 751 -16.53 10.96 36.50
C LEU A 751 -16.10 9.69 37.24
N SER A 752 -15.16 9.80 38.18
CA SER A 752 -14.68 8.64 38.95
C SER A 752 -15.71 8.17 39.98
N GLU A 753 -16.36 9.09 40.68
CA GLU A 753 -17.40 8.78 41.67
C GLU A 753 -18.65 8.13 41.05
N HIS A 754 -18.98 8.50 39.80
CA HIS A 754 -20.09 7.92 39.03
C HIS A 754 -19.68 6.71 38.17
N GLY A 755 -18.47 6.18 38.33
CA GLY A 755 -18.00 5.00 37.60
C GLY A 755 -17.76 5.21 36.10
N LEU A 756 -17.75 6.45 35.62
CA LEU A 756 -17.57 6.82 34.22
C LEU A 756 -16.10 6.93 33.79
N ARG A 757 -15.16 6.86 34.73
CA ARG A 757 -13.71 6.91 34.46
C ARG A 757 -13.28 5.92 33.38
N ARG A 758 -13.82 4.70 33.44
CA ARG A 758 -13.57 3.65 32.46
C ARG A 758 -14.07 4.02 31.07
N LEU A 759 -15.34 4.40 30.97
CA LEU A 759 -15.96 4.77 29.71
C LEU A 759 -15.26 5.97 29.05
N ALA A 760 -14.77 6.92 29.86
CA ALA A 760 -13.95 8.03 29.38
C ALA A 760 -12.60 7.55 28.83
N ALA A 761 -11.89 6.66 29.53
CA ALA A 761 -10.62 6.12 29.04
C ALA A 761 -10.78 5.30 27.75
N GLU A 762 -11.85 4.50 27.63
CA GLU A 762 -12.16 3.69 26.44
C GLU A 762 -12.53 4.51 25.20
N SER A 763 -12.74 5.82 25.34
CA SER A 763 -13.21 6.68 24.24
C SER A 763 -12.11 7.23 23.32
N ILE A 764 -10.84 6.83 23.51
CA ILE A 764 -9.65 7.39 22.85
C ILE A 764 -8.90 6.37 22.01
#